data_AF-A0A0A1TT93-F1
#
_entry.id   AF-A0A0A1TT93-F1
#
_cell.length_a   1.000
_cell.length_b   1.000
_cell.length_c   1.000
_cell.angle_alpha   90.00
_cell.angle_beta   90.00
_cell.angle_gamma   90.00
#
_symmetry.space_group_name_H-M   'P 1'
#
loop_
_entity.id
_entity.type
_entity.pdbx_description
1 polymer ?
#
loop_
_entity_poly.entity_id
_entity_poly.type
_entity_poly.pdbx_seq_one_letter_code
_entity_poly.pdbx_strand_id
1 'polypeptide(L)'
;MKQVATSLAIAAIFAGASATPTPAAAPVAPCGLIKAAQAAGNKTVSAQTAYDCFRSVPLGKQQGINLVDALVPYLEWQSDATYKANPPASYSYPGYDFKAGLKTVRDNLVNNKYDSEYAFQADLLTKVFFPGHDGHMYYYPDLIARATKFGRTNALVSISEDGSSIPVIKFNDDVTALGSKALRVTKINGVDASTFIQNEAKVGCGSQDADACYNQQFVEKAIGILGSKKGGHADSGRSSFLFQGATTTYTMSDGTTRTYDNIATIKGDFSKVTDGKTFYSNFCKPVQPPVDNTTPVASVNGAIPGYPTPVVMTDDGIVSGFYLEGKGYEDVAVIALFAFENSNKYEFQDVIEKFFAQARKDGKTKLVVDFQGNGGGYILHGYDFFKQLFPSHDIKPDGYSRWRANEGFLDIADVYSQNTANYPNSTATANSWFSWQADLNTKGNHFTSFDNKFGPVTINNDPYTNIMAYDLDNKQTFGDFSVTGYGDRKDGFTAPFKAEDIVLLYDGYCASTCTLASEMLRIQAGVKSVTFGGRPNKNGMQGVGGIKGAQVLGMININAYIKNAAKNTNDPDSLKEFARYNSLPFQRATKAGLNVRDQILRGNVADGLPAQYVYEKADCRLYYTQEMLTDITVTWKAAADSAFFNAKCVEGGITHAKRETTADEYISRAETALLRRGTNKLAGHYPKEEHSAEWLDEQLQKVQ
;
A
#
# COMPACT_ATOMS: atom_id res chain seq x y z
N MET A 1 58.74 78.33 44.96
CA MET A 1 58.78 79.35 43.88
C MET A 1 58.39 78.67 42.58
N LYS A 2 57.54 79.35 41.79
CA LYS A 2 56.86 78.90 40.57
C LYS A 2 57.81 78.81 39.36
N GLN A 3 57.51 77.91 38.41
CA GLN A 3 57.42 78.10 36.95
C GLN A 3 57.44 76.70 36.29
N VAL A 4 56.30 76.13 35.88
CA VAL A 4 55.64 76.31 34.57
C VAL A 4 56.60 76.14 33.40
N ALA A 5 56.54 74.98 32.75
CA ALA A 5 57.07 74.76 31.41
C ALA A 5 55.97 74.14 30.54
N THR A 6 55.46 74.96 29.62
CA THR A 6 54.60 74.62 28.49
C THR A 6 55.42 73.83 27.47
N SER A 7 54.86 72.80 26.85
CA SER A 7 55.38 72.27 25.59
C SER A 7 54.23 71.83 24.68
N LEU A 8 54.29 72.37 23.47
CA LEU A 8 53.32 72.34 22.39
C LEU A 8 53.09 70.92 21.84
N ALA A 9 51.86 70.70 21.41
CA ALA A 9 51.42 69.57 20.60
C ALA A 9 51.96 69.64 19.17
N ILE A 10 52.33 68.48 18.62
CA ILE A 10 52.43 68.22 17.18
C ILE A 10 51.40 67.14 16.87
N ALA A 11 50.40 67.51 16.06
CA ALA A 11 49.34 66.64 15.58
C ALA A 11 49.90 65.70 14.50
N ALA A 12 49.80 64.38 14.74
CA ALA A 12 49.99 63.37 13.71
C ALA A 12 48.63 63.04 13.09
N ILE A 13 48.46 63.43 11.83
CA ILE A 13 47.32 63.06 10.98
C ILE A 13 47.49 61.59 10.61
N PHE A 14 46.76 60.69 11.29
CA PHE A 14 46.56 59.34 10.80
C PHE A 14 45.41 59.37 9.80
N ALA A 15 45.74 59.23 8.51
CA ALA A 15 44.77 58.89 7.48
C ALA A 15 44.20 57.49 7.77
N GLY A 16 43.08 57.43 8.47
CA GLY A 16 42.29 56.22 8.61
C GLY A 16 41.74 55.83 7.23
N ALA A 17 42.36 54.84 6.60
CA ALA A 17 41.79 54.21 5.42
C ALA A 17 40.39 53.70 5.78
N SER A 18 39.37 54.31 5.17
CA SER A 18 37.99 53.84 5.26
C SER A 18 37.93 52.47 4.57
N ALA A 19 37.93 51.39 5.36
CA ALA A 19 37.68 50.06 4.84
C ALA A 19 36.28 50.05 4.25
N THR A 20 36.20 49.95 2.92
CA THR A 20 34.96 49.65 2.21
C THR A 20 34.43 48.32 2.75
N PRO A 21 33.19 48.24 3.25
CA PRO A 21 32.63 46.97 3.67
C PRO A 21 32.62 46.03 2.47
N THR A 22 33.33 44.91 2.59
CA THR A 22 33.25 43.82 1.62
C THR A 22 31.78 43.42 1.51
N PRO A 23 31.18 43.37 0.30
CA PRO A 23 29.82 42.89 0.16
C PRO A 23 29.74 41.49 0.76
N ALA A 24 28.88 41.29 1.76
CA ALA A 24 28.59 39.96 2.25
C ALA A 24 28.20 39.10 1.06
N ALA A 25 28.83 37.93 0.91
CA ALA A 25 28.47 36.98 -0.13
C ALA A 25 26.95 36.76 -0.08
N ALA A 26 26.27 36.87 -1.23
CA ALA A 26 24.83 36.68 -1.30
C ALA A 26 24.45 35.34 -0.63
N PRO A 27 23.37 35.28 0.18
CA PRO A 27 22.97 34.05 0.83
C PRO A 27 22.78 32.94 -0.20
N VAL A 28 23.40 31.78 0.01
CA VAL A 28 23.21 30.62 -0.86
C VAL A 28 21.73 30.23 -0.80
N ALA A 29 21.08 30.12 -1.96
CA ALA A 29 19.68 29.72 -2.03
C ALA A 29 19.49 28.33 -1.39
N PRO A 30 18.35 28.03 -0.74
CA PRO A 30 18.17 26.80 0.02
C PRO A 30 18.45 25.51 -0.77
N CYS A 31 18.04 25.44 -2.05
CA CYS A 31 18.34 24.29 -2.89
C CYS A 31 19.85 24.13 -3.20
N GLY A 32 20.60 25.23 -3.24
CA GLY A 32 22.06 25.22 -3.37
C GLY A 32 22.76 24.59 -2.16
N LEU A 33 22.16 24.64 -0.96
CA LEU A 33 22.69 23.96 0.23
C LEU A 33 22.59 22.44 0.10
N ILE A 34 21.51 21.93 -0.51
CA ILE A 34 21.36 20.49 -0.77
C ILE A 34 22.39 20.02 -1.78
N LYS A 35 22.59 20.79 -2.86
CA LYS A 35 23.65 20.53 -3.84
C LYS A 35 25.03 20.47 -3.18
N ALA A 36 25.36 21.45 -2.33
CA ALA A 36 26.63 21.48 -1.62
C ALA A 36 26.81 20.26 -0.70
N ALA A 37 25.76 19.88 0.04
CA ALA A 37 25.78 18.68 0.89
C ALA A 37 25.98 17.39 0.07
N GLN A 38 25.29 17.23 -1.05
CA GLN A 38 25.45 16.07 -1.93
C GLN A 38 26.87 16.01 -2.53
N ALA A 39 27.43 17.15 -2.94
CA ALA A 39 28.80 17.24 -3.45
C ALA A 39 29.86 16.88 -2.38
N ALA A 40 29.57 17.14 -1.10
CA ALA A 40 30.39 16.72 0.04
C ALA A 40 30.20 15.22 0.42
N GLY A 41 29.38 14.47 -0.32
CA GLY A 41 29.12 13.04 -0.08
C GLY A 41 28.00 12.74 0.90
N ASN A 42 27.31 13.76 1.43
CA ASN A 42 26.20 13.56 2.36
C ASN A 42 25.00 12.90 1.67
N LYS A 43 24.37 11.94 2.36
CA LYS A 43 23.12 11.30 1.89
C LYS A 43 21.87 11.95 2.47
N THR A 44 22.03 12.86 3.42
CA THR A 44 20.95 13.54 4.13
C THR A 44 21.28 15.01 4.33
N VAL A 45 20.24 15.83 4.45
CA VAL A 45 20.29 17.21 4.97
C VAL A 45 19.29 17.36 6.12
N SER A 46 19.30 18.47 6.84
CA SER A 46 18.22 18.77 7.78
C SER A 46 16.88 18.89 7.06
N ALA A 47 15.80 18.46 7.71
CA ALA A 47 14.45 18.56 7.14
C ALA A 47 14.09 20.01 6.81
N GLN A 48 14.52 20.97 7.63
CA GLN A 48 14.29 22.40 7.38
C GLN A 48 14.95 22.86 6.06
N THR A 49 16.21 22.50 5.81
CA THR A 49 16.91 22.86 4.56
C THR A 49 16.17 22.32 3.32
N ALA A 50 15.70 21.07 3.38
CA ALA A 50 14.93 20.48 2.29
C ALA A 50 13.57 21.17 2.09
N TYR A 51 12.87 21.47 3.20
CA TYR A 51 11.61 22.20 3.16
C TYR A 51 11.77 23.62 2.58
N ASP A 52 12.80 24.36 3.00
CA ASP A 52 13.08 25.70 2.48
C ASP A 52 13.39 25.66 0.98
N CYS A 53 14.10 24.63 0.50
CA CYS A 53 14.28 24.40 -0.93
C CYS A 53 12.94 24.18 -1.64
N PHE A 54 12.09 23.27 -1.14
CA PHE A 54 10.78 22.97 -1.70
C PHE A 54 9.84 24.19 -1.75
N ARG A 55 9.89 25.03 -0.71
CA ARG A 55 9.12 26.28 -0.64
C ARG A 55 9.63 27.35 -1.60
N SER A 56 10.92 27.32 -1.97
CA SER A 56 11.49 28.23 -2.96
C SER A 56 11.17 27.88 -4.43
N VAL A 57 10.63 26.68 -4.69
CA VAL A 57 10.32 26.22 -6.05
C VAL A 57 9.09 26.95 -6.58
N PRO A 58 9.20 27.70 -7.70
CA PRO A 58 8.08 28.45 -8.24
C PRO A 58 6.96 27.51 -8.71
N LEU A 59 5.71 27.95 -8.55
CA LEU A 59 4.54 27.20 -9.02
C LEU A 59 4.46 27.20 -10.55
N GLY A 60 4.37 26.02 -11.14
CA GLY A 60 4.03 25.86 -12.55
C GLY A 60 2.53 25.88 -12.76
N LYS A 61 1.86 27.03 -12.59
CA LYS A 61 0.39 27.11 -12.51
C LYS A 61 -0.32 26.38 -13.65
N GLN A 62 0.01 26.69 -14.90
CA GLN A 62 -0.65 26.07 -16.06
C GLN A 62 -0.34 24.57 -16.14
N GLN A 63 0.89 24.18 -15.84
CA GLN A 63 1.31 22.78 -15.82
C GLN A 63 0.59 21.99 -14.72
N GLY A 64 0.34 22.62 -13.56
CA GLY A 64 -0.45 22.07 -12.47
C GLY A 64 -1.91 21.89 -12.86
N ILE A 65 -2.53 22.89 -13.52
CA ILE A 65 -3.91 22.78 -14.04
C ILE A 65 -4.00 21.64 -15.05
N ASN A 66 -3.09 21.59 -16.01
CA ASN A 66 -3.05 20.52 -17.01
C ASN A 66 -2.89 19.13 -16.37
N LEU A 67 -2.07 19.02 -15.33
CA LEU A 67 -1.91 17.77 -14.59
C LEU A 67 -3.21 17.34 -13.89
N VAL A 68 -3.85 18.27 -13.18
CA VAL A 68 -5.10 18.00 -12.46
C VAL A 68 -6.22 17.62 -13.43
N ASP A 69 -6.34 18.31 -14.56
CA ASP A 69 -7.30 17.97 -15.62
C ASP A 69 -7.01 16.58 -16.21
N ALA A 70 -5.74 16.26 -16.47
CA ALA A 70 -5.33 14.96 -17.00
C ALA A 70 -5.52 13.80 -16.01
N LEU A 71 -5.63 14.06 -14.71
CA LEU A 71 -5.89 13.03 -13.68
C LEU A 71 -7.35 12.56 -13.68
N VAL A 72 -8.30 13.38 -14.12
CA VAL A 72 -9.74 13.11 -14.08
C VAL A 72 -10.11 11.75 -14.68
N PRO A 73 -9.81 11.46 -15.97
CA PRO A 73 -10.23 10.21 -16.59
C PRO A 73 -9.58 8.98 -15.94
N TYR A 74 -8.40 9.10 -15.34
CA TYR A 74 -7.81 8.00 -14.59
C TYR A 74 -8.56 7.75 -13.28
N LEU A 75 -8.87 8.80 -12.51
CA LEU A 75 -9.53 8.67 -11.21
C LEU A 75 -10.94 8.07 -11.29
N GLU A 76 -11.57 8.08 -12.46
CA GLU A 76 -12.83 7.36 -12.73
C GLU A 76 -12.72 5.84 -12.61
N TRP A 77 -11.49 5.30 -12.64
CA TRP A 77 -11.21 3.87 -12.49
C TRP A 77 -11.14 3.41 -11.03
N GLN A 78 -11.08 4.32 -10.06
CA GLN A 78 -11.07 3.94 -8.65
C GLN A 78 -12.38 3.25 -8.29
N SER A 79 -12.30 2.00 -7.83
CA SER A 79 -13.44 1.10 -7.75
C SER A 79 -14.46 1.47 -6.67
N ASP A 80 -14.03 2.11 -5.59
CA ASP A 80 -14.84 2.32 -4.39
C ASP A 80 -15.14 3.80 -4.10
N ALA A 81 -15.19 4.65 -5.13
CA ALA A 81 -15.32 6.10 -4.98
C ALA A 81 -16.49 6.57 -4.09
N THR A 82 -17.69 6.03 -4.31
CA THR A 82 -18.87 6.36 -3.49
C THR A 82 -18.79 5.84 -2.06
N TYR A 83 -18.14 4.70 -1.84
CA TYR A 83 -17.88 4.19 -0.48
C TYR A 83 -16.80 4.98 0.24
N LYS A 84 -15.78 5.51 -0.47
CA LYS A 84 -14.81 6.43 0.15
C LYS A 84 -15.51 7.71 0.60
N ALA A 85 -16.39 8.28 -0.23
CA ALA A 85 -17.14 9.48 0.12
C ALA A 85 -18.13 9.24 1.27
N ASN A 86 -18.81 8.09 1.26
CA ASN A 86 -19.86 7.74 2.21
C ASN A 86 -19.66 6.31 2.74
N PRO A 87 -18.66 6.07 3.61
CA PRO A 87 -18.38 4.74 4.10
C PRO A 87 -19.46 4.29 5.09
N PRO A 88 -19.66 2.97 5.27
CA PRO A 88 -20.55 2.46 6.30
C PRO A 88 -20.13 2.94 7.70
N ALA A 89 -21.09 3.07 8.61
CA ALA A 89 -20.83 3.52 9.98
C ALA A 89 -19.86 2.61 10.76
N SER A 90 -19.67 1.36 10.33
CA SER A 90 -18.69 0.42 10.88
C SER A 90 -17.25 0.70 10.44
N TYR A 91 -17.02 1.52 9.41
CA TYR A 91 -15.69 1.88 8.94
C TYR A 91 -15.05 2.91 9.89
N SER A 92 -13.79 2.71 10.25
CA SER A 92 -13.13 3.51 11.29
C SER A 92 -12.67 4.90 10.83
N TYR A 93 -12.55 5.12 9.52
CA TYR A 93 -12.10 6.39 8.95
C TYR A 93 -13.27 7.23 8.47
N PRO A 94 -13.14 8.57 8.50
CA PRO A 94 -14.18 9.46 8.00
C PRO A 94 -14.39 9.28 6.50
N GLY A 95 -15.61 9.60 6.05
CA GLY A 95 -15.89 9.75 4.64
C GLY A 95 -15.06 10.86 4.00
N TYR A 96 -14.67 10.62 2.76
CA TYR A 96 -13.73 11.44 2.04
C TYR A 96 -13.97 11.34 0.52
N ASP A 97 -14.32 12.48 -0.08
CA ASP A 97 -14.57 12.61 -1.51
C ASP A 97 -13.32 13.15 -2.23
N PHE A 98 -12.60 12.26 -2.90
CA PHE A 98 -11.40 12.63 -3.66
C PHE A 98 -11.69 13.45 -4.91
N LYS A 99 -12.91 13.39 -5.48
CA LYS A 99 -13.30 14.19 -6.65
C LYS A 99 -13.52 15.64 -6.22
N ALA A 100 -14.23 15.86 -5.11
CA ALA A 100 -14.34 17.17 -4.49
C ALA A 100 -12.97 17.72 -4.05
N GLY A 101 -12.10 16.84 -3.54
CA GLY A 101 -10.70 17.16 -3.24
C GLY A 101 -9.94 17.64 -4.47
N LEU A 102 -10.01 16.90 -5.58
CA LEU A 102 -9.36 17.25 -6.84
C LEU A 102 -9.88 18.57 -7.41
N LYS A 103 -11.20 18.78 -7.37
CA LYS A 103 -11.83 20.06 -7.76
C LYS A 103 -11.29 21.22 -6.93
N THR A 104 -11.19 21.04 -5.61
CA THR A 104 -10.63 22.06 -4.70
C THR A 104 -9.19 22.42 -5.08
N VAL A 105 -8.37 21.41 -5.38
CA VAL A 105 -6.97 21.61 -5.81
C VAL A 105 -6.93 22.39 -7.13
N ARG A 106 -7.79 22.05 -8.09
CA ARG A 106 -7.91 22.77 -9.37
C ARG A 106 -8.31 24.24 -9.15
N ASP A 107 -9.34 24.48 -8.34
CA ASP A 107 -9.85 25.82 -8.05
C ASP A 107 -8.78 26.67 -7.35
N ASN A 108 -8.00 26.07 -6.45
CA ASN A 108 -6.88 26.73 -5.79
C ASN A 108 -5.75 27.11 -6.78
N LEU A 109 -5.44 26.26 -7.77
CA LEU A 109 -4.52 26.61 -8.86
C LEU A 109 -5.02 27.81 -9.67
N VAL A 110 -6.27 27.75 -10.14
CA VAL A 110 -6.90 28.81 -10.96
C VAL A 110 -6.91 30.15 -10.20
N ASN A 111 -7.25 30.11 -8.91
CA ASN A 111 -7.39 31.28 -8.04
C ASN A 111 -6.08 31.73 -7.35
N ASN A 112 -4.92 31.23 -7.79
CA ASN A 112 -3.60 31.60 -7.26
C ASN A 112 -3.46 31.42 -5.74
N LYS A 113 -3.98 30.32 -5.19
CA LYS A 113 -3.93 30.04 -3.74
C LYS A 113 -2.66 29.32 -3.29
N TYR A 114 -1.88 28.78 -4.23
CA TYR A 114 -0.58 28.18 -3.96
C TYR A 114 0.55 29.17 -4.27
N ASP A 115 1.52 29.23 -3.37
CA ASP A 115 2.70 30.09 -3.46
C ASP A 115 3.97 29.34 -3.86
N SER A 116 3.93 28.00 -3.93
CA SER A 116 5.02 27.17 -4.46
C SER A 116 4.49 25.89 -5.11
N GLU A 117 5.30 25.24 -5.94
CA GLU A 117 4.97 23.92 -6.52
C GLU A 117 4.79 22.86 -5.40
N TYR A 118 5.56 22.96 -4.31
CA TYR A 118 5.39 22.10 -3.14
C TYR A 118 4.02 22.25 -2.49
N ALA A 119 3.53 23.49 -2.31
CA ALA A 119 2.22 23.71 -1.71
C ALA A 119 1.11 23.06 -2.54
N PHE A 120 1.17 23.18 -3.86
CA PHE A 120 0.27 22.49 -4.78
C PHE A 120 0.35 20.96 -4.64
N GLN A 121 1.54 20.38 -4.74
CA GLN A 121 1.68 18.92 -4.73
C GLN A 121 1.37 18.30 -3.37
N ALA A 122 1.70 18.97 -2.27
CA ALA A 122 1.33 18.52 -0.92
C ALA A 122 -0.19 18.57 -0.71
N ASP A 123 -0.86 19.60 -1.23
CA ASP A 123 -2.32 19.70 -1.16
C ASP A 123 -2.98 18.63 -2.05
N LEU A 124 -2.42 18.34 -3.23
CA LEU A 124 -2.88 17.22 -4.08
C LEU A 124 -2.81 15.88 -3.33
N LEU A 125 -1.69 15.59 -2.66
CA LEU A 125 -1.55 14.36 -1.88
C LEU A 125 -2.56 14.28 -0.72
N THR A 126 -2.65 15.34 0.08
CA THR A 126 -3.44 15.37 1.31
C THR A 126 -4.93 15.58 1.08
N LYS A 127 -5.34 16.08 -0.10
CA LYS A 127 -6.75 16.22 -0.49
C LYS A 127 -7.24 15.21 -1.50
N VAL A 128 -6.38 14.44 -2.19
CA VAL A 128 -6.80 13.48 -3.26
C VAL A 128 -6.43 12.02 -2.96
N PHE A 129 -5.25 11.75 -2.39
CA PHE A 129 -4.73 10.37 -2.34
C PHE A 129 -4.58 9.81 -0.94
N PHE A 130 -4.06 10.57 0.01
CA PHE A 130 -3.75 10.06 1.35
C PHE A 130 -4.97 9.76 2.21
N PRO A 131 -6.04 10.59 2.22
CA PRO A 131 -7.20 10.33 3.08
C PRO A 131 -7.99 9.07 2.69
N GLY A 132 -7.74 8.50 1.51
CA GLY A 132 -8.42 7.29 1.03
C GLY A 132 -8.06 6.01 1.79
N HIS A 133 -6.99 6.01 2.59
CA HIS A 133 -6.51 4.84 3.36
C HIS A 133 -6.42 3.56 2.51
N ASP A 134 -5.90 3.74 1.31
CA ASP A 134 -5.93 2.74 0.25
C ASP A 134 -4.53 2.54 -0.33
N GLY A 135 -4.00 1.34 -0.15
CA GLY A 135 -2.67 0.91 -0.60
C GLY A 135 -2.53 0.88 -2.11
N HIS A 136 -3.63 0.68 -2.85
CA HIS A 136 -3.70 0.63 -4.31
C HIS A 136 -3.99 2.00 -4.94
N MET A 137 -4.57 2.94 -4.20
CA MET A 137 -4.73 4.33 -4.65
C MET A 137 -3.52 5.18 -4.23
N TYR A 138 -2.63 5.47 -5.17
CA TYR A 138 -1.42 6.26 -4.90
C TYR A 138 -1.01 7.12 -6.09
N TYR A 139 -0.43 8.28 -5.78
CA TYR A 139 0.19 9.18 -6.74
C TYR A 139 1.37 9.85 -6.03
N TYR A 140 2.59 9.62 -6.51
CA TYR A 140 3.81 10.19 -5.90
C TYR A 140 4.37 11.26 -6.83
N PRO A 141 3.99 12.53 -6.61
CA PRO A 141 4.26 13.62 -7.56
C PRO A 141 5.74 13.98 -7.57
N ASP A 142 6.20 14.49 -8.70
CA ASP A 142 7.61 14.58 -9.01
C ASP A 142 8.47 15.43 -8.08
N LEU A 143 8.08 16.65 -7.71
CA LEU A 143 8.85 17.50 -6.79
C LEU A 143 9.12 16.78 -5.49
N ILE A 144 8.05 16.23 -4.91
CA ILE A 144 8.08 15.63 -3.58
C ILE A 144 8.74 14.25 -3.60
N ALA A 145 8.53 13.45 -4.65
CA ALA A 145 8.99 12.07 -4.67
C ALA A 145 10.35 11.85 -5.33
N ARG A 146 10.80 12.73 -6.24
CA ARG A 146 12.09 12.58 -6.95
C ARG A 146 13.26 13.21 -6.18
N ALA A 147 12.99 14.22 -5.36
CA ALA A 147 14.06 15.05 -4.80
C ALA A 147 14.58 14.53 -3.46
N THR A 148 13.72 14.51 -2.43
CA THR A 148 14.10 14.08 -1.08
C THR A 148 12.96 13.31 -0.41
N LYS A 149 13.25 12.63 0.69
CA LYS A 149 12.25 11.97 1.55
C LYS A 149 12.49 12.39 3.00
N PHE A 150 11.48 12.96 3.65
CA PHE A 150 11.56 13.38 5.05
C PHE A 150 11.54 12.19 6.00
N GLY A 151 12.11 12.37 7.19
CA GLY A 151 12.07 11.37 8.24
C GLY A 151 12.72 11.84 9.53
N ARG A 152 12.71 10.95 10.52
CA ARG A 152 13.34 11.09 11.83
C ARG A 152 14.48 10.08 11.95
N THR A 153 15.45 10.38 12.80
CA THR A 153 16.63 9.55 12.98
C THR A 153 16.38 8.32 13.85
N ASN A 154 15.43 8.44 14.80
CA ASN A 154 15.18 7.45 15.84
C ASN A 154 13.95 6.59 15.54
N ALA A 155 14.10 5.29 15.72
CA ALA A 155 13.03 4.31 15.59
C ALA A 155 12.33 4.05 16.93
N LEU A 156 11.04 3.75 16.89
CA LEU A 156 10.22 3.44 18.07
C LEU A 156 9.72 2.00 18.02
N VAL A 157 9.41 1.45 19.19
CA VAL A 157 8.72 0.17 19.37
C VAL A 157 7.51 0.33 20.28
N SER A 158 6.48 -0.49 20.05
CA SER A 158 5.28 -0.57 20.90
C SER A 158 5.22 -1.98 21.49
N ILE A 159 5.58 -2.11 22.77
CA ILE A 159 5.70 -3.42 23.43
C ILE A 159 4.94 -3.47 24.76
N SER A 160 4.36 -4.63 25.05
CA SER A 160 3.88 -4.98 26.39
C SER A 160 5.06 -5.46 27.23
N GLU A 161 5.16 -4.96 28.47
CA GLU A 161 6.25 -5.31 29.38
C GLU A 161 6.06 -6.68 30.04
N ASP A 162 4.84 -7.22 30.05
CA ASP A 162 4.50 -8.53 30.65
C ASP A 162 3.71 -9.45 29.69
N GLY A 163 3.48 -9.02 28.44
CA GLY A 163 2.71 -9.75 27.43
C GLY A 163 1.18 -9.60 27.51
N SER A 164 0.65 -8.91 28.52
CA SER A 164 -0.78 -8.78 28.80
C SER A 164 -1.25 -7.34 29.08
N SER A 165 -0.37 -6.51 29.63
CA SER A 165 -0.55 -5.09 29.88
C SER A 165 -0.56 -4.32 28.58
N ILE A 166 -1.27 -3.19 28.56
CA ILE A 166 -1.36 -2.31 27.39
C ILE A 166 0.06 -1.90 26.95
N PRO A 167 0.41 -2.00 25.65
CA PRO A 167 1.74 -1.66 25.16
C PRO A 167 2.16 -0.23 25.45
N VAL A 168 3.45 -0.06 25.71
CA VAL A 168 4.10 1.24 25.90
C VAL A 168 5.06 1.52 24.75
N ILE A 169 5.26 2.81 24.45
CA ILE A 169 6.17 3.25 23.41
C ILE A 169 7.55 3.45 24.01
N LYS A 170 8.60 2.92 23.37
CA LYS A 170 10.01 3.10 23.75
C LYS A 170 10.86 3.36 22.51
N PHE A 171 12.06 3.93 22.69
CA PHE A 171 13.06 3.94 21.63
C PHE A 171 13.57 2.52 21.38
N ASN A 172 13.65 2.13 20.11
CA ASN A 172 14.16 0.81 19.73
C ASN A 172 15.60 0.59 20.23
N ASP A 173 16.45 1.60 20.09
CA ASP A 173 17.86 1.50 20.45
C ASP A 173 18.04 1.42 21.97
N ASP A 174 17.23 2.15 22.75
CA ASP A 174 17.22 2.04 24.21
C ASP A 174 16.78 0.64 24.66
N VAL A 175 15.75 0.07 24.03
CA VAL A 175 15.28 -1.29 24.34
C VAL A 175 16.36 -2.32 24.01
N THR A 176 17.05 -2.15 22.88
CA THR A 176 18.16 -3.02 22.47
C THR A 176 19.33 -2.95 23.45
N ALA A 177 19.67 -1.74 23.94
CA ALA A 177 20.82 -1.53 24.81
C ALA A 177 20.55 -1.81 26.30
N LEU A 178 19.34 -1.52 26.78
CA LEU A 178 19.00 -1.51 28.22
C LEU A 178 17.95 -2.54 28.61
N GLY A 179 17.31 -3.19 27.64
CA GLY A 179 16.22 -4.12 27.86
C GLY A 179 15.07 -3.49 28.66
N SER A 180 14.65 -4.17 29.73
CA SER A 180 13.51 -3.75 30.56
C SER A 180 13.72 -2.41 31.27
N LYS A 181 14.96 -1.93 31.37
CA LYS A 181 15.32 -0.63 31.96
C LYS A 181 15.09 0.55 31.00
N ALA A 182 14.80 0.30 29.73
CA ALA A 182 14.50 1.36 28.77
C ALA A 182 13.27 2.18 29.19
N LEU A 183 13.43 3.50 29.20
CA LEU A 183 12.39 4.45 29.59
C LEU A 183 11.26 4.49 28.57
N ARG A 184 10.04 4.76 29.04
CA ARG A 184 8.87 4.93 28.18
C ARG A 184 8.87 6.34 27.59
N VAL A 185 8.51 6.47 26.32
CA VAL A 185 8.19 7.76 25.69
C VAL A 185 6.74 8.09 26.06
N THR A 186 6.55 9.14 26.86
CA THR A 186 5.22 9.55 27.33
C THR A 186 4.60 10.63 26.45
N LYS A 187 5.43 11.51 25.86
CA LYS A 187 4.96 12.54 24.92
C LYS A 187 5.89 12.69 23.73
N ILE A 188 5.32 13.07 22.59
CA ILE A 188 6.03 13.48 21.38
C ILE A 188 5.51 14.87 20.99
N ASN A 189 6.40 15.86 20.89
CA ASN A 189 6.08 17.27 20.66
C ASN A 189 5.00 17.80 21.63
N GLY A 190 5.05 17.37 22.90
CA GLY A 190 4.11 17.78 23.95
C GLY A 190 2.75 17.06 23.92
N VAL A 191 2.46 16.27 22.89
CA VAL A 191 1.25 15.44 22.76
C VAL A 191 1.51 14.06 23.36
N ASP A 192 0.52 13.43 23.99
CA ASP A 192 0.59 12.02 24.41
C ASP A 192 1.16 11.15 23.28
N ALA A 193 2.13 10.30 23.59
CA ALA A 193 2.92 9.60 22.57
C ALA A 193 2.04 8.72 21.67
N SER A 194 1.10 7.97 22.23
CA SER A 194 0.22 7.13 21.39
C SER A 194 -0.71 7.96 20.53
N THR A 195 -1.26 9.04 21.08
CA THR A 195 -2.12 9.97 20.35
C THR A 195 -1.37 10.61 19.19
N PHE A 196 -0.10 11.01 19.39
CA PHE A 196 0.76 11.53 18.33
C PHE A 196 0.94 10.50 17.21
N ILE A 197 1.31 9.26 17.54
CA ILE A 197 1.54 8.20 16.55
C ILE A 197 0.26 7.85 15.79
N GLN A 198 -0.90 7.79 16.46
CA GLN A 198 -2.19 7.58 15.79
C GLN A 198 -2.53 8.71 14.82
N ASN A 199 -2.23 9.97 15.17
CA ASN A 199 -2.45 11.11 14.27
C ASN A 199 -1.51 11.08 13.07
N GLU A 200 -0.26 10.68 13.27
CA GLU A 200 0.71 10.50 12.18
C GLU A 200 0.29 9.37 11.23
N ALA A 201 -0.12 8.22 11.79
CA ALA A 201 -0.59 7.08 11.03
C ALA A 201 -1.78 7.46 10.11
N LYS A 202 -2.70 8.31 10.59
CA LYS A 202 -3.84 8.80 9.78
C LYS A 202 -3.44 9.61 8.56
N VAL A 203 -2.29 10.29 8.56
CA VAL A 203 -1.89 11.17 7.44
C VAL A 203 -1.28 10.38 6.29
N GLY A 204 -0.61 9.27 6.56
CA GLY A 204 0.32 8.66 5.60
C GLY A 204 0.26 7.14 5.49
N CYS A 205 -0.75 6.49 6.07
CA CYS A 205 -0.90 5.05 6.00
C CYS A 205 -1.78 4.62 4.82
N GLY A 206 -1.33 3.62 4.07
CA GLY A 206 -2.09 3.00 2.98
C GLY A 206 -3.00 1.86 3.43
N SER A 207 -3.00 1.51 4.72
CA SER A 207 -3.91 0.52 5.27
C SER A 207 -5.23 1.16 5.68
N GLN A 208 -6.29 0.37 5.56
CA GLN A 208 -7.67 0.75 5.88
C GLN A 208 -8.06 0.48 7.33
N ASP A 209 -7.21 -0.25 8.05
CA ASP A 209 -7.36 -0.55 9.46
C ASP A 209 -6.44 0.33 10.30
N ALA A 210 -7.00 0.97 11.32
CA ALA A 210 -6.26 1.89 12.19
C ALA A 210 -5.23 1.17 13.08
N ASP A 211 -5.45 -0.10 13.42
CA ASP A 211 -4.52 -0.89 14.21
C ASP A 211 -3.31 -1.34 13.37
N ALA A 212 -3.55 -1.75 12.11
CA ALA A 212 -2.50 -2.01 11.13
C ALA A 212 -1.66 -0.75 10.83
N CYS A 213 -2.31 0.41 10.70
CA CYS A 213 -1.62 1.68 10.48
C CYS A 213 -0.76 2.11 11.67
N TYR A 214 -1.24 1.85 12.88
CA TYR A 214 -0.50 2.11 14.10
C TYR A 214 0.75 1.23 14.19
N ASN A 215 0.61 -0.06 13.93
CA ASN A 215 1.69 -1.04 13.89
C ASN A 215 2.83 -0.64 12.93
N GLN A 216 2.47 -0.26 11.70
CA GLN A 216 3.43 0.19 10.69
C GLN A 216 4.26 1.44 11.07
N GLN A 217 3.90 2.19 12.13
CA GLN A 217 4.73 3.30 12.61
C GLN A 217 5.97 2.83 13.37
N PHE A 218 5.97 1.59 13.88
CA PHE A 218 7.02 1.03 14.72
C PHE A 218 7.96 0.12 13.94
N VAL A 219 9.08 -0.25 14.57
CA VAL A 219 9.97 -1.29 14.04
C VAL A 219 9.24 -2.62 14.05
N GLU A 220 9.15 -3.25 12.88
CA GLU A 220 8.62 -4.59 12.71
C GLU A 220 9.62 -5.44 11.93
N LYS A 221 9.92 -6.63 12.45
CA LYS A 221 10.99 -7.47 11.90
C LYS A 221 10.66 -7.96 10.49
N ALA A 222 9.42 -8.38 10.24
CA ALA A 222 8.96 -8.82 8.91
C ALA A 222 9.04 -7.69 7.87
N ILE A 223 8.56 -6.49 8.21
CA ILE A 223 8.66 -5.31 7.33
C ILE A 223 10.13 -4.88 7.10
N GLY A 224 10.98 -5.00 8.12
CA GLY A 224 12.40 -4.67 8.05
C GLY A 224 13.19 -5.44 6.99
N ILE A 225 12.76 -6.67 6.67
CA ILE A 225 13.38 -7.51 5.64
C ILE A 225 13.20 -6.93 4.24
N LEU A 226 12.03 -6.32 3.98
CA LEU A 226 11.66 -5.72 2.70
C LEU A 226 12.09 -4.24 2.58
N GLY A 227 12.84 -3.73 3.56
CA GLY A 227 13.59 -2.49 3.45
C GLY A 227 13.21 -1.36 4.41
N SER A 228 12.12 -1.46 5.18
CA SER A 228 11.80 -0.46 6.22
C SER A 228 12.20 -0.94 7.61
N LYS A 229 13.46 -0.70 7.96
CA LYS A 229 14.06 -1.18 9.23
C LYS A 229 13.66 -0.36 10.45
N LYS A 230 13.13 0.86 10.28
CA LYS A 230 12.87 1.78 11.40
C LYS A 230 11.39 2.11 11.65
N GLY A 231 10.48 1.60 10.82
CA GLY A 231 9.06 1.92 10.88
C GLY A 231 8.69 3.29 10.30
N GLY A 232 7.38 3.51 10.12
CA GLY A 232 6.79 4.70 9.50
C GLY A 232 7.03 6.00 10.26
N HIS A 233 7.19 5.94 11.58
CA HIS A 233 7.54 7.12 12.38
C HIS A 233 8.93 7.67 12.02
N ALA A 234 9.86 6.79 11.62
CA ALA A 234 11.25 7.15 11.39
C ALA A 234 11.56 7.41 9.91
N ASP A 235 11.38 6.42 9.02
CA ASP A 235 11.94 6.53 7.66
C ASP A 235 11.07 5.94 6.53
N SER A 236 9.82 5.57 6.82
CA SER A 236 8.92 4.96 5.85
C SER A 236 7.51 5.56 5.84
N GLY A 237 6.57 4.89 5.17
CA GLY A 237 5.20 5.39 4.98
C GLY A 237 5.07 6.56 4.01
N ARG A 238 3.82 6.92 3.68
CA ARG A 238 3.53 8.05 2.76
C ARG A 238 3.65 9.41 3.45
N SER A 239 3.61 9.46 4.79
CA SER A 239 3.84 10.68 5.58
C SER A 239 5.22 11.28 5.33
N SER A 240 6.21 10.45 5.01
CA SER A 240 7.58 10.85 4.67
C SER A 240 7.71 11.73 3.41
N PHE A 241 6.65 11.83 2.60
CA PHE A 241 6.58 12.78 1.48
C PHE A 241 6.30 14.21 1.95
N LEU A 242 5.80 14.40 3.18
CA LEU A 242 5.44 15.70 3.72
C LEU A 242 6.45 16.14 4.78
N PHE A 243 6.64 17.45 4.89
CA PHE A 243 7.48 18.00 5.94
C PHE A 243 6.85 17.77 7.33
N GLN A 244 7.57 17.09 8.22
CA GLN A 244 7.12 16.69 9.56
C GLN A 244 7.63 17.62 10.68
N GLY A 245 8.15 18.80 10.32
CA GLY A 245 8.80 19.75 11.23
C GLY A 245 10.33 19.60 11.22
N ALA A 246 11.03 20.63 11.71
CA ALA A 246 12.49 20.66 11.74
C ALA A 246 13.09 19.72 12.80
N THR A 247 12.40 19.56 13.93
CA THR A 247 12.83 18.73 15.06
C THR A 247 11.68 17.91 15.60
N THR A 248 12.01 16.85 16.32
CA THR A 248 11.05 16.08 17.13
C THR A 248 11.55 15.98 18.57
N THR A 249 10.69 16.33 19.52
CA THR A 249 10.98 16.31 20.96
C THR A 249 10.21 15.18 21.64
N TYR A 250 10.91 14.36 22.41
CA TYR A 250 10.35 13.21 23.13
C TYR A 250 10.49 13.45 24.64
N THR A 251 9.39 13.32 25.38
CA THR A 251 9.41 13.35 26.85
C THR A 251 9.40 11.91 27.38
N MET A 252 10.35 11.58 28.24
CA MET A 252 10.53 10.26 28.81
C MET A 252 9.75 10.12 30.14
N SER A 253 9.58 8.89 30.63
CA SER A 253 8.84 8.60 31.86
C SER A 253 9.47 9.15 33.15
N ASP A 254 10.75 9.51 33.13
CA ASP A 254 11.44 10.17 34.24
C ASP A 254 11.35 11.71 34.18
N GLY A 255 10.63 12.26 33.20
CA GLY A 255 10.47 13.69 32.99
C GLY A 255 11.56 14.34 32.13
N THR A 256 12.62 13.61 31.76
CA THR A 256 13.65 14.12 30.85
C THR A 256 13.13 14.26 29.42
N THR A 257 13.78 15.11 28.63
CA THR A 257 13.42 15.34 27.22
C THR A 257 14.60 15.09 26.30
N ARG A 258 14.35 14.46 25.15
CA ARG A 258 15.32 14.34 24.05
C ARG A 258 14.78 15.04 22.81
N THR A 259 15.56 15.94 22.21
CA THR A 259 15.18 16.63 20.98
C THR A 259 16.18 16.27 19.89
N TYR A 260 15.66 15.90 18.72
CA TYR A 260 16.47 15.51 17.57
C TYR A 260 16.06 16.29 16.34
N ASP A 261 17.04 16.63 15.50
CA ASP A 261 16.79 17.17 14.18
C ASP A 261 16.15 16.08 13.30
N ASN A 262 15.07 16.47 12.63
CA ASN A 262 14.52 15.68 11.55
C ASN A 262 15.39 15.87 10.30
N ILE A 263 15.39 14.86 9.44
CA ILE A 263 16.25 14.81 8.27
C ILE A 263 15.43 14.70 6.98
N ALA A 264 16.07 15.03 5.87
CA ALA A 264 15.60 14.65 4.54
C ALA A 264 16.69 13.83 3.85
N THR A 265 16.35 12.62 3.44
CA THR A 265 17.21 11.75 2.64
C THR A 265 17.21 12.25 1.20
N ILE A 266 18.39 12.50 0.64
CA ILE A 266 18.56 12.94 -0.75
C ILE A 266 18.31 11.73 -1.67
N LYS A 267 17.33 11.84 -2.57
CA LYS A 267 16.97 10.80 -3.55
C LYS A 267 17.40 11.18 -4.97
N GLY A 268 17.24 12.45 -5.32
CA GLY A 268 17.53 12.97 -6.65
C GLY A 268 18.98 13.45 -6.84
N ASP A 269 19.32 13.76 -8.09
CA ASP A 269 20.57 14.44 -8.45
C ASP A 269 20.39 15.96 -8.38
N PHE A 270 21.07 16.60 -7.42
CA PHE A 270 21.07 18.05 -7.22
C PHE A 270 22.27 18.74 -7.89
N SER A 271 23.12 18.03 -8.64
CA SER A 271 24.32 18.60 -9.27
C SER A 271 24.03 19.87 -10.11
N LYS A 272 22.86 19.92 -10.74
CA LYS A 272 22.38 21.04 -11.58
C LYS A 272 21.34 21.94 -10.91
N VAL A 273 21.16 21.82 -9.59
CA VAL A 273 20.12 22.53 -8.84
C VAL A 273 20.79 23.55 -7.90
N THR A 274 20.66 24.84 -8.23
CA THR A 274 21.27 25.93 -7.46
C THR A 274 20.24 26.79 -6.72
N ASP A 275 18.98 26.76 -7.13
CA ASP A 275 17.86 27.52 -6.59
C ASP A 275 16.52 26.83 -6.93
N GLY A 276 15.39 27.42 -6.50
CA GLY A 276 14.07 26.85 -6.78
C GLY A 276 13.71 26.81 -8.28
N LYS A 277 14.20 27.74 -9.11
CA LYS A 277 13.90 27.75 -10.56
C LYS A 277 14.58 26.57 -11.27
N THR A 278 15.86 26.36 -10.96
CA THR A 278 16.65 25.22 -11.46
C THR A 278 16.17 23.90 -10.86
N PHE A 279 15.64 23.90 -9.64
CA PHE A 279 14.93 22.73 -9.12
C PHE A 279 13.75 22.36 -10.03
N TYR A 280 12.86 23.33 -10.30
CA TYR A 280 11.66 23.08 -11.11
C TYR A 280 12.01 22.49 -12.48
N SER A 281 13.02 23.04 -13.17
CA SER A 281 13.42 22.57 -14.50
C SER A 281 14.08 21.18 -14.51
N ASN A 282 14.65 20.73 -13.39
CA ASN A 282 15.30 19.42 -13.29
C ASN A 282 14.34 18.32 -12.78
N PHE A 283 13.52 18.62 -11.76
CA PHE A 283 12.67 17.63 -11.10
C PHE A 283 11.21 17.65 -11.57
N CYS A 284 10.63 18.82 -11.88
CA CYS A 284 9.19 18.98 -12.10
C CYS A 284 8.75 18.81 -13.56
N LYS A 285 9.60 18.23 -14.41
CA LYS A 285 9.32 18.02 -15.84
C LYS A 285 8.68 16.65 -16.09
N PRO A 286 7.79 16.53 -17.11
CA PRO A 286 7.29 15.25 -17.55
C PRO A 286 8.45 14.33 -17.99
N VAL A 287 8.57 13.17 -17.35
CA VAL A 287 9.49 12.10 -17.77
C VAL A 287 8.76 10.78 -17.62
N GLN A 288 9.01 9.82 -18.51
CA GLN A 288 8.46 8.48 -18.31
C GLN A 288 8.92 7.96 -16.94
N PRO A 289 8.00 7.48 -16.09
CA PRO A 289 8.40 6.85 -14.85
C PRO A 289 9.24 5.62 -15.18
N PRO A 290 10.22 5.27 -14.34
CA PRO A 290 10.96 4.03 -14.52
C PRO A 290 9.97 2.86 -14.56
N VAL A 291 10.21 1.90 -15.46
CA VAL A 291 9.50 0.62 -15.38
C VAL A 291 9.97 -0.05 -14.10
N ASP A 292 9.04 -0.28 -13.18
CA ASP A 292 9.33 -0.86 -11.87
C ASP A 292 9.58 -2.36 -12.05
N ASN A 293 10.78 -2.70 -12.52
CA ASN A 293 11.24 -4.09 -12.67
C ASN A 293 11.88 -4.63 -11.37
N THR A 294 11.84 -3.86 -10.27
CA THR A 294 12.41 -4.30 -9.01
C THR A 294 11.36 -5.09 -8.24
N THR A 295 11.41 -6.41 -8.38
CA THR A 295 10.72 -7.33 -7.48
C THR A 295 11.25 -7.12 -6.06
N PRO A 296 10.41 -7.14 -5.01
CA PRO A 296 10.87 -7.18 -3.64
C PRO A 296 11.81 -8.38 -3.49
N VAL A 297 13.05 -8.13 -3.06
CA VAL A 297 14.00 -9.17 -2.71
C VAL A 297 14.22 -9.03 -1.22
N ALA A 298 13.95 -10.08 -0.45
CA ALA A 298 14.41 -10.11 0.93
C ALA A 298 15.94 -9.96 0.90
N SER A 299 16.53 -9.21 1.82
CA SER A 299 17.99 -9.08 1.89
C SER A 299 18.64 -10.43 2.26
N VAL A 300 18.78 -11.34 1.30
CA VAL A 300 19.27 -12.71 1.49
C VAL A 300 20.77 -12.75 1.19
N ASN A 301 21.54 -13.24 2.17
CA ASN A 301 22.90 -13.73 1.95
C ASN A 301 23.01 -15.14 2.55
N GLY A 302 22.25 -16.09 2.00
CA GLY A 302 22.10 -17.45 2.52
C GLY A 302 21.33 -17.58 3.84
N ALA A 303 20.87 -16.46 4.41
CA ALA A 303 20.02 -16.40 5.59
C ALA A 303 19.16 -15.13 5.56
N ILE A 304 18.01 -15.18 6.24
CA ILE A 304 17.13 -14.02 6.43
C ILE A 304 17.51 -13.33 7.75
N PRO A 305 17.91 -12.05 7.75
CA PRO A 305 18.34 -11.36 8.96
C PRO A 305 17.28 -11.40 10.08
N GLY A 306 17.65 -11.96 11.23
CA GLY A 306 16.79 -12.06 12.40
C GLY A 306 15.84 -13.27 12.42
N TYR A 307 15.98 -14.20 11.48
CA TYR A 307 15.24 -15.46 11.40
C TYR A 307 16.20 -16.64 11.61
N PRO A 308 15.70 -17.80 12.05
CA PRO A 308 16.49 -19.03 12.10
C PRO A 308 16.98 -19.44 10.70
N THR A 309 17.83 -20.46 10.64
CA THR A 309 18.19 -21.08 9.36
C THR A 309 16.97 -21.76 8.74
N PRO A 310 16.58 -21.44 7.49
CA PRO A 310 15.46 -22.08 6.84
C PRO A 310 15.79 -23.54 6.46
N VAL A 311 14.78 -24.40 6.50
CA VAL A 311 14.83 -25.78 5.98
C VAL A 311 14.83 -25.76 4.45
N VAL A 312 13.99 -24.90 3.88
CA VAL A 312 13.95 -24.57 2.44
C VAL A 312 13.62 -23.08 2.30
N MET A 313 14.14 -22.45 1.25
CA MET A 313 13.82 -21.07 0.92
C MET A 313 13.92 -20.85 -0.59
N THR A 314 13.21 -19.84 -1.09
CA THR A 314 13.47 -19.30 -2.43
C THR A 314 14.77 -18.48 -2.44
N ASP A 315 15.38 -18.31 -3.61
CA ASP A 315 16.60 -17.54 -3.82
C ASP A 315 16.43 -16.07 -3.37
N ASP A 316 15.23 -15.51 -3.55
CA ASP A 316 14.86 -14.18 -3.09
C ASP A 316 14.38 -14.11 -1.63
N GLY A 317 14.28 -15.25 -0.95
CA GLY A 317 13.86 -15.40 0.44
C GLY A 317 12.41 -15.05 0.74
N ILE A 318 11.58 -14.79 -0.28
CA ILE A 318 10.17 -14.43 -0.11
C ILE A 318 9.36 -15.55 0.53
N VAL A 319 9.65 -16.80 0.16
CA VAL A 319 9.11 -18.00 0.82
C VAL A 319 10.23 -18.64 1.61
N SER A 320 10.00 -18.89 2.90
CA SER A 320 10.95 -19.62 3.73
C SER A 320 10.24 -20.51 4.74
N GLY A 321 10.65 -21.78 4.75
CA GLY A 321 10.13 -22.80 5.66
C GLY A 321 11.09 -23.06 6.82
N PHE A 322 10.55 -23.20 8.03
CA PHE A 322 11.29 -23.39 9.28
C PHE A 322 10.63 -24.47 10.14
N TYR A 323 11.38 -24.99 11.10
CA TYR A 323 10.84 -25.79 12.20
C TYR A 323 10.98 -25.04 13.51
N LEU A 324 9.94 -25.14 14.34
CA LEU A 324 9.97 -24.50 15.64
C LEU A 324 10.74 -25.39 16.63
N GLU A 325 11.71 -24.80 17.33
CA GLU A 325 12.57 -25.52 18.27
C GLU A 325 12.14 -25.33 19.73
N GLY A 326 12.36 -26.35 20.54
CA GLY A 326 12.06 -26.36 21.98
C GLY A 326 11.06 -27.43 22.37
N LYS A 327 11.06 -27.78 23.66
CA LYS A 327 10.19 -28.82 24.21
C LYS A 327 8.72 -28.47 23.99
N GLY A 328 7.98 -29.34 23.31
CA GLY A 328 6.55 -29.17 23.01
C GLY A 328 6.25 -28.57 21.64
N TYR A 329 7.27 -28.21 20.85
CA TYR A 329 7.11 -27.65 19.50
C TYR A 329 7.62 -28.59 18.40
N GLU A 330 7.99 -29.82 18.73
CA GLU A 330 8.65 -30.77 17.83
C GLU A 330 7.80 -31.10 16.58
N ASP A 331 6.49 -30.95 16.66
CA ASP A 331 5.54 -31.21 15.57
C ASP A 331 5.03 -29.94 14.86
N VAL A 332 5.64 -28.77 15.12
CA VAL A 332 5.25 -27.48 14.54
C VAL A 332 6.22 -27.06 13.44
N ALA A 333 5.67 -26.84 12.24
CA ALA A 333 6.34 -26.18 11.11
C ALA A 333 5.90 -24.72 11.00
N VAL A 334 6.74 -23.87 10.43
CA VAL A 334 6.43 -22.47 10.12
C VAL A 334 6.76 -22.19 8.66
N ILE A 335 5.86 -21.57 7.90
CA ILE A 335 6.17 -20.99 6.59
C ILE A 335 5.95 -19.49 6.64
N ALA A 336 6.98 -18.72 6.35
CA ALA A 336 6.89 -17.27 6.20
C ALA A 336 6.78 -16.90 4.72
N LEU A 337 5.77 -16.09 4.40
CA LEU A 337 5.57 -15.50 3.09
C LEU A 337 5.62 -13.98 3.23
N PHE A 338 6.77 -13.37 2.92
CA PHE A 338 6.94 -11.92 3.04
C PHE A 338 6.24 -11.13 1.93
N ALA A 339 5.96 -11.78 0.79
CA ALA A 339 5.17 -11.24 -0.31
C ALA A 339 4.58 -12.40 -1.12
N PHE A 340 3.60 -12.09 -1.97
CA PHE A 340 3.21 -12.93 -3.11
C PHE A 340 3.85 -12.45 -4.42
N GLU A 341 4.64 -11.39 -4.37
CA GLU A 341 5.50 -10.93 -5.46
C GLU A 341 6.86 -11.61 -5.30
N ASN A 342 7.43 -12.09 -6.40
CA ASN A 342 8.63 -12.92 -6.38
C ASN A 342 9.47 -12.69 -7.64
N SER A 343 10.72 -13.12 -7.58
CA SER A 343 11.65 -13.11 -8.72
C SER A 343 11.40 -14.26 -9.70
N ASN A 344 10.90 -15.40 -9.21
CA ASN A 344 10.62 -16.58 -10.01
C ASN A 344 9.32 -17.28 -9.57
N LYS A 345 8.31 -17.21 -10.44
CA LYS A 345 6.96 -17.77 -10.20
C LYS A 345 6.92 -19.28 -10.01
N TYR A 346 7.81 -20.02 -10.69
CA TYR A 346 7.86 -21.48 -10.60
C TYR A 346 8.58 -21.92 -9.33
N GLU A 347 9.67 -21.25 -8.99
CA GLU A 347 10.41 -21.51 -7.76
C GLU A 347 9.55 -21.27 -6.52
N PHE A 348 8.75 -20.20 -6.50
CA PHE A 348 7.81 -19.92 -5.43
C PHE A 348 6.83 -21.08 -5.20
N GLN A 349 6.19 -21.57 -6.27
CA GLN A 349 5.26 -22.69 -6.20
C GLN A 349 5.96 -23.97 -5.71
N ASP A 350 7.13 -24.28 -6.28
CA ASP A 350 7.91 -25.48 -5.98
C ASP A 350 8.44 -25.51 -4.54
N VAL A 351 8.92 -24.38 -4.01
CA VAL A 351 9.48 -24.32 -2.65
C VAL A 351 8.40 -24.52 -1.60
N ILE A 352 7.19 -23.99 -1.81
CA ILE A 352 6.04 -24.25 -0.93
C ILE A 352 5.70 -25.74 -0.92
N GLU A 353 5.61 -26.35 -2.11
CA GLU A 353 5.26 -27.78 -2.25
C GLU A 353 6.31 -28.66 -1.57
N LYS A 354 7.60 -28.39 -1.83
CA LYS A 354 8.73 -29.07 -1.20
C LYS A 354 8.71 -28.93 0.31
N PHE A 355 8.43 -27.73 0.83
CA PHE A 355 8.36 -27.50 2.26
C PHE A 355 7.28 -28.34 2.92
N PHE A 356 6.06 -28.33 2.37
CA PHE A 356 4.95 -29.09 2.93
C PHE A 356 5.25 -30.59 2.91
N ALA A 357 5.76 -31.13 1.80
CA ALA A 357 6.16 -32.54 1.72
C ALA A 357 7.23 -32.90 2.76
N GLN A 358 8.27 -32.06 2.89
CA GLN A 358 9.37 -32.28 3.84
C GLN A 358 8.90 -32.17 5.30
N ALA A 359 8.07 -31.18 5.62
CA ALA A 359 7.48 -31.03 6.95
C ALA A 359 6.66 -32.27 7.36
N ARG A 360 5.84 -32.81 6.45
CA ARG A 360 5.08 -34.04 6.72
C ARG A 360 6.00 -35.25 6.88
N LYS A 361 7.04 -35.38 6.05
CA LYS A 361 8.05 -36.44 6.16
C LYS A 361 8.79 -36.40 7.50
N ASP A 362 9.07 -35.20 8.02
CA ASP A 362 9.76 -34.98 9.29
C ASP A 362 8.82 -35.00 10.51
N GLY A 363 7.59 -35.49 10.34
CA GLY A 363 6.64 -35.69 11.44
C GLY A 363 5.94 -34.43 11.93
N LYS A 364 5.99 -33.32 11.18
CA LYS A 364 5.26 -32.09 11.53
C LYS A 364 3.77 -32.29 11.30
N THR A 365 2.98 -31.99 12.32
CA THR A 365 1.52 -32.12 12.29
C THR A 365 0.81 -30.78 12.27
N LYS A 366 1.47 -29.71 12.71
CA LYS A 366 0.93 -28.34 12.81
C LYS A 366 1.70 -27.37 11.94
N LEU A 367 1.02 -26.34 11.44
CA LEU A 367 1.61 -25.31 10.59
C LEU A 367 1.23 -23.90 11.08
N VAL A 368 2.24 -23.05 11.29
CA VAL A 368 2.07 -21.60 11.38
C VAL A 368 2.36 -21.01 10.00
N VAL A 369 1.41 -20.27 9.45
CA VAL A 369 1.59 -19.48 8.22
C VAL A 369 1.79 -18.02 8.63
N ASP A 370 3.00 -17.52 8.45
CA ASP A 370 3.38 -16.16 8.79
C ASP A 370 3.19 -15.22 7.59
N PHE A 371 2.21 -14.33 7.72
CA PHE A 371 1.88 -13.28 6.76
C PHE A 371 2.22 -11.87 7.27
N GLN A 372 3.02 -11.75 8.33
CA GLN A 372 3.48 -10.45 8.80
C GLN A 372 4.22 -9.71 7.68
N GLY A 373 3.93 -8.42 7.51
CA GLY A 373 4.54 -7.58 6.49
C GLY A 373 4.13 -7.89 5.04
N ASN A 374 3.25 -8.86 4.78
CA ASN A 374 2.92 -9.29 3.43
C ASN A 374 2.04 -8.28 2.67
N GLY A 375 2.66 -7.56 1.73
CA GLY A 375 2.00 -6.55 0.89
C GLY A 375 1.16 -7.09 -0.26
N GLY A 376 1.15 -8.41 -0.50
CA GLY A 376 0.56 -9.05 -1.66
C GLY A 376 1.53 -9.24 -2.81
N GLY A 377 1.06 -9.18 -4.05
CA GLY A 377 1.86 -9.47 -5.25
C GLY A 377 1.07 -10.18 -6.34
N TYR A 378 1.64 -11.22 -6.97
CA TYR A 378 0.99 -11.90 -8.08
C TYR A 378 -0.23 -12.70 -7.63
N ILE A 379 -1.41 -12.33 -8.15
CA ILE A 379 -2.72 -12.85 -7.73
C ILE A 379 -2.75 -14.37 -7.67
N LEU A 380 -2.29 -15.06 -8.73
CA LEU A 380 -2.33 -16.52 -8.82
C LEU A 380 -1.52 -17.23 -7.74
N HIS A 381 -0.50 -16.59 -7.18
CA HIS A 381 0.27 -17.18 -6.08
C HIS A 381 -0.55 -17.23 -4.78
N GLY A 382 -1.49 -16.31 -4.59
CA GLY A 382 -2.46 -16.40 -3.49
C GLY A 382 -3.41 -17.58 -3.65
N TYR A 383 -3.91 -17.80 -4.86
CA TYR A 383 -4.75 -18.96 -5.19
C TYR A 383 -3.98 -20.27 -5.08
N ASP A 384 -2.76 -20.31 -5.59
CA ASP A 384 -1.91 -21.50 -5.54
C ASP A 384 -1.53 -21.87 -4.12
N PHE A 385 -1.11 -20.91 -3.29
CA PHE A 385 -0.83 -21.16 -1.88
C PHE A 385 -2.05 -21.77 -1.15
N PHE A 386 -3.24 -21.22 -1.38
CA PHE A 386 -4.47 -21.78 -0.85
C PHE A 386 -4.72 -23.21 -1.34
N LYS A 387 -4.58 -23.46 -2.65
CA LYS A 387 -4.82 -24.78 -3.25
C LYS A 387 -3.76 -25.82 -2.92
N GLN A 388 -2.51 -25.43 -2.62
CA GLN A 388 -1.51 -26.36 -2.10
C GLN A 388 -1.86 -26.88 -0.69
N LEU A 389 -2.52 -26.06 0.13
CA LEU A 389 -3.03 -26.48 1.44
C LEU A 389 -4.37 -27.24 1.32
N PHE A 390 -5.25 -26.79 0.41
CA PHE A 390 -6.60 -27.31 0.23
C PHE A 390 -6.88 -27.68 -1.25
N PRO A 391 -6.27 -28.76 -1.77
CA PRO A 391 -6.32 -29.09 -3.19
C PRO A 391 -7.66 -29.65 -3.66
N SER A 392 -8.53 -30.12 -2.76
CA SER A 392 -9.83 -30.73 -3.13
C SER A 392 -10.61 -29.88 -4.13
N HIS A 393 -11.14 -30.51 -5.19
CA HIS A 393 -11.99 -29.86 -6.17
C HIS A 393 -13.34 -29.40 -5.60
N ASP A 394 -13.74 -29.93 -4.44
CA ASP A 394 -14.96 -29.50 -3.73
C ASP A 394 -14.82 -28.08 -3.15
N ILE A 395 -13.59 -27.61 -2.92
CA ILE A 395 -13.30 -26.26 -2.45
C ILE A 395 -12.80 -25.44 -3.62
N LYS A 396 -13.73 -24.80 -4.33
CA LYS A 396 -13.44 -23.83 -5.37
C LYS A 396 -13.13 -22.47 -4.75
N PRO A 397 -11.99 -21.84 -5.07
CA PRO A 397 -11.70 -20.48 -4.64
C PRO A 397 -12.79 -19.51 -5.07
N ASP A 398 -13.48 -18.86 -4.12
CA ASP A 398 -14.45 -17.81 -4.43
C ASP A 398 -13.86 -16.71 -5.34
N GLY A 399 -12.83 -15.99 -4.87
CA GLY A 399 -12.17 -14.95 -5.68
C GLY A 399 -13.08 -13.83 -6.17
N TYR A 400 -14.25 -13.67 -5.53
CA TYR A 400 -15.30 -12.80 -6.03
C TYR A 400 -14.86 -11.34 -6.03
N SER A 401 -15.14 -10.68 -7.15
CA SER A 401 -14.67 -9.34 -7.39
C SER A 401 -15.54 -8.64 -8.43
N ARG A 402 -15.38 -7.31 -8.55
CA ARG A 402 -16.10 -6.50 -9.54
C ARG A 402 -15.30 -5.27 -9.94
N TRP A 403 -15.66 -4.68 -11.08
CA TRP A 403 -15.12 -3.40 -11.53
C TRP A 403 -16.17 -2.31 -11.35
N ARG A 404 -15.73 -1.09 -11.03
CA ARG A 404 -16.56 0.09 -11.24
C ARG A 404 -16.64 0.35 -12.75
N ALA A 405 -17.85 0.49 -13.26
CA ALA A 405 -18.05 0.81 -14.67
C ALA A 405 -17.85 2.31 -14.88
N ASN A 406 -17.10 2.67 -15.92
CA ASN A 406 -17.01 4.02 -16.47
C ASN A 406 -16.93 3.91 -18.00
N GLU A 407 -17.09 5.02 -18.71
CA GLU A 407 -17.15 5.05 -20.18
C GLU A 407 -15.88 4.42 -20.79
N GLY A 408 -14.68 4.93 -20.45
CA GLY A 408 -13.42 4.38 -20.94
C GLY A 408 -13.19 2.89 -20.61
N PHE A 409 -13.62 2.41 -19.45
CA PHE A 409 -13.58 0.99 -19.10
C PHE A 409 -14.51 0.15 -19.98
N LEU A 410 -15.76 0.59 -20.17
CA LEU A 410 -16.75 -0.13 -20.96
C LEU A 410 -16.39 -0.14 -22.45
N ASP A 411 -15.82 0.94 -22.96
CA ASP A 411 -15.36 1.03 -24.36
C ASP A 411 -14.16 0.12 -24.60
N ILE A 412 -13.19 0.07 -23.66
CA ILE A 412 -12.12 -0.95 -23.72
C ILE A 412 -12.74 -2.35 -23.70
N ALA A 413 -13.67 -2.61 -22.78
CA ALA A 413 -14.29 -3.92 -22.65
C ALA A 413 -15.02 -4.34 -23.92
N ASP A 414 -15.69 -3.41 -24.60
CA ASP A 414 -16.43 -3.68 -25.83
C ASP A 414 -15.47 -4.05 -26.96
N VAL A 415 -14.42 -3.25 -27.16
CA VAL A 415 -13.38 -3.52 -28.16
C VAL A 415 -12.70 -4.87 -27.92
N TYR A 416 -12.30 -5.16 -26.68
CA TYR A 416 -11.64 -6.43 -26.34
C TYR A 416 -12.57 -7.64 -26.49
N SER A 417 -13.83 -7.49 -26.10
CA SER A 417 -14.86 -8.52 -26.25
C SER A 417 -15.13 -8.87 -27.71
N GLN A 418 -15.25 -7.86 -28.58
CA GLN A 418 -15.42 -8.04 -30.02
C GLN A 418 -14.19 -8.70 -30.65
N ASN A 419 -12.99 -8.22 -30.32
CA ASN A 419 -11.75 -8.80 -30.83
C ASN A 419 -11.57 -10.25 -30.41
N THR A 420 -11.89 -10.59 -29.16
CA THR A 420 -11.85 -11.98 -28.68
C THR A 420 -12.82 -12.86 -29.47
N ALA A 421 -14.03 -12.37 -29.76
CA ALA A 421 -15.00 -13.11 -30.56
C ALA A 421 -14.53 -13.31 -32.02
N ASN A 422 -13.88 -12.31 -32.61
CA ASN A 422 -13.37 -12.36 -33.98
C ASN A 422 -12.08 -13.20 -34.11
N TYR A 423 -11.26 -13.23 -33.06
CA TYR A 423 -9.93 -13.86 -33.05
C TYR A 423 -9.71 -14.71 -31.78
N PRO A 424 -10.48 -15.79 -31.58
CA PRO A 424 -10.47 -16.57 -30.33
C PRO A 424 -9.11 -17.22 -30.02
N ASN A 425 -8.25 -17.40 -31.02
CA ASN A 425 -6.91 -18.01 -30.88
C ASN A 425 -5.75 -16.99 -30.92
N SER A 426 -6.02 -15.68 -31.01
CA SER A 426 -4.98 -14.65 -31.16
C SER A 426 -4.41 -14.21 -29.82
N THR A 427 -3.16 -14.54 -29.52
CA THR A 427 -2.47 -14.06 -28.30
C THR A 427 -2.26 -12.54 -28.25
N ALA A 428 -2.30 -11.84 -29.40
CA ALA A 428 -2.12 -10.40 -29.48
C ALA A 428 -3.30 -9.61 -28.87
N THR A 429 -4.45 -10.26 -28.70
CA THR A 429 -5.75 -9.69 -28.31
C THR A 429 -6.60 -10.61 -27.44
N ALA A 430 -6.11 -11.79 -27.05
CA ALA A 430 -6.92 -12.83 -26.41
C ALA A 430 -7.25 -12.51 -24.95
N ASN A 431 -8.56 -12.47 -24.66
CA ASN A 431 -9.18 -12.74 -23.37
C ASN A 431 -8.42 -12.18 -22.15
N SER A 432 -8.17 -10.88 -22.17
CA SER A 432 -7.92 -10.14 -20.94
C SER A 432 -9.22 -10.06 -20.13
N TRP A 433 -9.14 -9.73 -18.84
CA TRP A 433 -10.30 -9.47 -17.98
C TRP A 433 -11.29 -8.41 -18.53
N PHE A 434 -10.95 -7.70 -19.61
CA PHE A 434 -11.85 -6.79 -20.34
C PHE A 434 -12.80 -7.52 -21.30
N SER A 435 -12.54 -8.78 -21.64
CA SER A 435 -13.42 -9.59 -22.48
C SER A 435 -14.50 -10.27 -21.63
N TRP A 436 -15.75 -10.28 -22.09
CA TRP A 436 -16.82 -10.95 -21.34
C TRP A 436 -16.63 -12.47 -21.23
N GLN A 437 -15.87 -13.06 -22.14
CA GLN A 437 -15.58 -14.49 -22.19
C GLN A 437 -14.57 -14.95 -21.13
N ALA A 438 -13.79 -14.03 -20.53
CA ALA A 438 -12.58 -14.38 -19.77
C ALA A 438 -12.80 -14.78 -18.30
N ASP A 439 -13.85 -14.27 -17.65
CA ASP A 439 -14.13 -14.52 -16.22
C ASP A 439 -15.36 -15.44 -16.05
N LEU A 440 -15.49 -16.00 -14.85
CA LEU A 440 -16.62 -16.80 -14.42
C LEU A 440 -17.61 -15.95 -13.63
N ASN A 441 -18.89 -16.28 -13.69
CA ASN A 441 -19.91 -15.74 -12.79
C ASN A 441 -19.88 -16.44 -11.43
N THR A 442 -20.72 -15.99 -10.48
CA THR A 442 -20.80 -16.56 -9.12
C THR A 442 -21.22 -18.02 -9.06
N LYS A 443 -21.74 -18.59 -10.16
CA LYS A 443 -22.08 -20.02 -10.30
C LYS A 443 -20.93 -20.85 -10.90
N GLY A 444 -19.79 -20.23 -11.18
CA GLY A 444 -18.64 -20.88 -11.82
C GLY A 444 -18.81 -21.16 -13.30
N ASN A 445 -19.76 -20.50 -13.98
CA ASN A 445 -19.93 -20.60 -15.43
C ASN A 445 -19.42 -19.34 -16.12
N HIS A 446 -18.94 -19.44 -17.37
CA HIS A 446 -18.64 -18.25 -18.16
C HIS A 446 -19.87 -17.35 -18.33
N PHE A 447 -19.66 -16.05 -18.43
CA PHE A 447 -20.71 -15.12 -18.85
C PHE A 447 -21.13 -15.43 -20.29
N THR A 448 -22.38 -15.09 -20.64
CA THR A 448 -22.96 -15.43 -21.95
C THR A 448 -23.04 -14.25 -22.92
N SER A 449 -22.79 -13.03 -22.43
CA SER A 449 -22.79 -11.81 -23.23
C SER A 449 -22.07 -10.67 -22.50
N PHE A 450 -21.81 -9.58 -23.23
CA PHE A 450 -21.27 -8.33 -22.69
C PHE A 450 -22.11 -7.80 -21.52
N ASP A 451 -23.41 -7.62 -21.73
CA ASP A 451 -24.35 -7.12 -20.71
C ASP A 451 -24.41 -8.06 -19.49
N ASN A 452 -24.26 -9.37 -19.70
CA ASN A 452 -24.26 -10.34 -18.60
C ASN A 452 -23.04 -10.18 -17.67
N LYS A 453 -21.88 -9.74 -18.17
CA LYS A 453 -20.71 -9.45 -17.32
C LYS A 453 -20.69 -8.01 -16.83
N PHE A 454 -20.85 -7.05 -17.73
CA PHE A 454 -20.57 -5.63 -17.46
C PHE A 454 -21.79 -4.83 -16.97
N GLY A 455 -22.97 -5.42 -16.97
CA GLY A 455 -24.17 -4.81 -16.38
C GLY A 455 -24.77 -3.70 -17.26
N PRO A 456 -25.24 -2.59 -16.65
CA PRO A 456 -24.83 -2.09 -15.33
C PRO A 456 -25.60 -2.68 -14.14
N VAL A 457 -24.90 -2.81 -13.01
CA VAL A 457 -25.47 -3.02 -11.67
C VAL A 457 -25.25 -1.74 -10.87
N THR A 458 -26.32 -1.04 -10.50
CA THR A 458 -26.19 0.20 -9.71
C THR A 458 -26.16 -0.12 -8.21
N ILE A 459 -25.07 0.26 -7.55
CA ILE A 459 -24.86 0.06 -6.11
C ILE A 459 -24.34 1.37 -5.53
N ASN A 460 -24.96 1.87 -4.46
CA ASN A 460 -24.59 3.15 -3.82
C ASN A 460 -24.52 4.33 -4.82
N ASN A 461 -25.43 4.37 -5.79
CA ASN A 461 -25.47 5.35 -6.89
C ASN A 461 -24.28 5.31 -7.87
N ASP A 462 -23.40 4.31 -7.77
CA ASP A 462 -22.33 4.06 -8.75
C ASP A 462 -22.69 2.86 -9.65
N PRO A 463 -22.30 2.89 -10.94
CA PRO A 463 -22.44 1.75 -11.83
C PRO A 463 -21.27 0.77 -11.65
N TYR A 464 -21.59 -0.51 -11.54
CA TYR A 464 -20.64 -1.61 -11.41
C TYR A 464 -20.93 -2.71 -12.44
N THR A 465 -19.93 -3.54 -12.69
CA THR A 465 -20.11 -4.82 -13.37
C THR A 465 -20.84 -5.82 -12.47
N ASN A 466 -21.34 -6.92 -13.04
CA ASN A 466 -21.71 -8.07 -12.24
C ASN A 466 -20.47 -8.62 -11.48
N ILE A 467 -20.74 -9.31 -10.37
CA ILE A 467 -19.71 -10.01 -9.60
C ILE A 467 -19.19 -11.18 -10.43
N MET A 468 -17.86 -11.33 -10.43
CA MET A 468 -17.14 -12.30 -11.21
C MET A 468 -16.02 -12.96 -10.39
N ALA A 469 -15.56 -14.11 -10.85
CA ALA A 469 -14.39 -14.82 -10.35
C ALA A 469 -13.42 -15.06 -11.52
N TYR A 470 -12.13 -15.17 -11.21
CA TYR A 470 -11.14 -15.52 -12.21
C TYR A 470 -11.34 -16.95 -12.70
N ASP A 471 -11.24 -17.17 -14.01
CA ASP A 471 -11.10 -18.52 -14.57
C ASP A 471 -9.63 -18.95 -14.45
N LEU A 472 -9.33 -19.80 -13.46
CA LEU A 472 -7.96 -20.25 -13.18
C LEU A 472 -7.39 -21.19 -14.27
N ASP A 473 -8.21 -21.69 -15.19
CA ASP A 473 -7.77 -22.46 -16.36
C ASP A 473 -7.50 -21.57 -17.59
N ASN A 474 -7.80 -20.27 -17.51
CA ASN A 474 -7.64 -19.33 -18.61
C ASN A 474 -6.15 -18.93 -18.81
N LYS A 475 -5.45 -19.77 -19.58
CA LYS A 475 -4.05 -19.54 -19.97
C LYS A 475 -3.84 -18.27 -20.82
N GLN A 476 -4.89 -17.72 -21.44
CA GLN A 476 -4.78 -16.47 -22.18
C GLN A 476 -4.67 -15.26 -21.24
N THR A 477 -5.41 -15.26 -20.12
CA THR A 477 -5.29 -14.22 -19.08
C THR A 477 -4.03 -14.38 -18.24
N PHE A 478 -3.67 -15.62 -17.92
CA PHE A 478 -2.70 -15.93 -16.86
C PHE A 478 -1.37 -16.50 -17.34
N GLY A 479 -1.25 -16.74 -18.64
CA GLY A 479 -0.05 -17.32 -19.24
C GLY A 479 0.09 -18.80 -18.92
N ASP A 480 1.34 -19.23 -18.73
CA ASP A 480 1.77 -20.62 -18.56
C ASP A 480 1.84 -21.09 -17.10
N PHE A 481 1.46 -20.26 -16.13
CA PHE A 481 1.43 -20.67 -14.72
C PHE A 481 0.09 -21.34 -14.38
N SER A 482 0.13 -22.59 -13.92
CA SER A 482 -1.06 -23.30 -13.44
C SER A 482 -1.12 -23.28 -11.92
N VAL A 483 -2.29 -22.91 -11.40
CA VAL A 483 -2.62 -23.05 -9.98
C VAL A 483 -2.79 -24.54 -9.65
N THR A 484 -2.34 -24.97 -8.47
CA THR A 484 -2.56 -26.34 -7.97
C THR A 484 -4.07 -26.68 -8.00
N GLY A 485 -4.42 -27.84 -8.54
CA GLY A 485 -5.81 -28.24 -8.79
C GLY A 485 -6.40 -27.75 -10.13
N TYR A 486 -5.63 -27.06 -10.97
CA TYR A 486 -6.02 -26.52 -12.28
C TYR A 486 -4.99 -26.83 -13.37
N GLY A 487 -5.38 -26.69 -14.63
CA GLY A 487 -4.50 -26.84 -15.78
C GLY A 487 -3.74 -28.18 -15.82
N ASP A 488 -2.42 -28.11 -15.95
CA ASP A 488 -1.53 -29.28 -15.91
C ASP A 488 -1.18 -29.75 -14.49
N ARG A 489 -1.60 -28.99 -13.45
CA ARG A 489 -1.48 -29.33 -12.03
C ARG A 489 -2.82 -29.75 -11.42
N LYS A 490 -3.73 -30.29 -12.23
CA LYS A 490 -5.09 -30.64 -11.78
C LYS A 490 -5.16 -31.82 -10.79
N ASP A 491 -4.28 -32.80 -10.92
CA ASP A 491 -4.35 -34.08 -10.20
C ASP A 491 -3.08 -34.32 -9.36
N GLY A 492 -3.14 -35.24 -8.40
CA GLY A 492 -1.96 -35.72 -7.65
C GLY A 492 -1.64 -34.97 -6.36
N PHE A 493 -2.51 -34.06 -5.93
CA PHE A 493 -2.31 -33.26 -4.72
C PHE A 493 -3.22 -33.72 -3.57
N THR A 494 -2.67 -33.78 -2.37
CA THR A 494 -3.39 -34.08 -1.13
C THR A 494 -3.15 -33.00 -0.10
N ALA A 495 -4.17 -32.65 0.69
CA ALA A 495 -4.03 -31.66 1.74
C ALA A 495 -2.90 -32.07 2.72
N PRO A 496 -1.84 -31.26 2.90
CA PRO A 496 -0.73 -31.62 3.77
C PRO A 496 -1.08 -31.48 5.25
N PHE A 497 -2.00 -30.58 5.60
CA PHE A 497 -2.45 -30.33 6.97
C PHE A 497 -3.98 -30.19 6.98
N LYS A 498 -4.61 -30.47 8.12
CA LYS A 498 -6.03 -30.13 8.32
C LYS A 498 -6.15 -28.65 8.66
N ALA A 499 -7.30 -28.04 8.39
CA ALA A 499 -7.54 -26.65 8.72
C ALA A 499 -7.37 -26.33 10.23
N GLU A 500 -7.77 -27.25 11.11
CA GLU A 500 -7.60 -27.14 12.58
C GLU A 500 -6.13 -27.22 13.03
N ASP A 501 -5.24 -27.77 12.20
CA ASP A 501 -3.81 -27.87 12.47
C ASP A 501 -3.01 -26.70 11.84
N ILE A 502 -3.68 -25.70 11.27
CA ILE A 502 -3.06 -24.52 10.67
C ILE A 502 -3.50 -23.26 11.45
N VAL A 503 -2.56 -22.33 11.66
CA VAL A 503 -2.88 -20.98 12.11
C VAL A 503 -2.20 -19.93 11.23
N LEU A 504 -2.93 -18.86 10.91
CA LEU A 504 -2.40 -17.70 10.20
C LEU A 504 -1.92 -16.66 11.22
N LEU A 505 -0.72 -16.14 11.03
CA LEU A 505 -0.09 -15.13 11.88
C LEU A 505 0.00 -13.80 11.13
N TYR A 506 -0.45 -12.73 11.80
CA TYR A 506 -0.50 -11.38 11.26
C TYR A 506 0.09 -10.32 12.21
N ASP A 507 0.41 -9.18 11.62
CA ASP A 507 0.65 -7.87 12.24
C ASP A 507 -0.46 -6.86 11.86
N GLY A 508 -1.52 -7.33 11.22
CA GLY A 508 -2.60 -6.52 10.65
C GLY A 508 -2.33 -5.98 9.25
N TYR A 509 -1.12 -6.09 8.68
CA TYR A 509 -0.80 -5.41 7.42
C TYR A 509 -1.32 -6.14 6.17
N CYS A 510 -1.38 -7.48 6.17
CA CYS A 510 -1.75 -8.32 5.02
C CYS A 510 -2.64 -7.62 3.98
N ALA A 511 -2.09 -7.39 2.77
CA ALA A 511 -2.65 -6.53 1.74
C ALA A 511 -2.69 -7.19 0.35
N SER A 512 -3.53 -6.66 -0.55
CA SER A 512 -3.65 -7.09 -1.94
C SER A 512 -3.82 -8.62 -2.05
N THR A 513 -3.00 -9.33 -2.83
CA THR A 513 -3.05 -10.81 -2.94
C THR A 513 -3.02 -11.56 -1.60
N CYS A 514 -2.38 -11.01 -0.56
CA CYS A 514 -2.44 -11.62 0.78
C CYS A 514 -3.88 -11.65 1.32
N THR A 515 -4.70 -10.63 1.02
CA THR A 515 -6.11 -10.61 1.41
C THR A 515 -6.89 -11.74 0.75
N LEU A 516 -6.70 -11.98 -0.55
CA LEU A 516 -7.31 -13.11 -1.27
C LEU A 516 -6.91 -14.45 -0.62
N ALA A 517 -5.61 -14.70 -0.41
CA ALA A 517 -5.13 -15.93 0.22
C ALA A 517 -5.67 -16.11 1.64
N SER A 518 -5.60 -15.05 2.45
CA SER A 518 -6.07 -15.00 3.83
C SER A 518 -7.58 -15.31 3.93
N GLU A 519 -8.39 -14.68 3.08
CA GLU A 519 -9.83 -14.89 3.07
C GLU A 519 -10.19 -16.31 2.61
N MET A 520 -9.50 -16.84 1.59
CA MET A 520 -9.68 -18.23 1.17
C MET A 520 -9.41 -19.20 2.35
N LEU A 521 -8.31 -18.99 3.07
CA LEU A 521 -7.92 -19.82 4.21
C LEU A 521 -8.89 -19.67 5.40
N ARG A 522 -9.24 -18.44 5.79
CA ARG A 522 -10.11 -18.17 6.96
C ARG A 522 -11.57 -18.49 6.70
N ILE A 523 -12.12 -17.99 5.59
CA ILE A 523 -13.55 -18.00 5.33
C ILE A 523 -13.98 -19.31 4.68
N GLN A 524 -13.16 -19.86 3.76
CA GLN A 524 -13.53 -21.07 3.03
C GLN A 524 -13.02 -22.33 3.72
N ALA A 525 -11.73 -22.36 4.10
CA ALA A 525 -11.14 -23.51 4.78
C ALA A 525 -11.32 -23.50 6.31
N GLY A 526 -11.70 -22.36 6.91
CA GLY A 526 -11.94 -22.27 8.36
C GLY A 526 -10.67 -22.18 9.20
N VAL A 527 -9.53 -21.85 8.59
CA VAL A 527 -8.25 -21.69 9.29
C VAL A 527 -8.32 -20.52 10.27
N LYS A 528 -7.79 -20.74 11.48
CA LYS A 528 -7.81 -19.76 12.57
C LYS A 528 -6.66 -18.78 12.48
N SER A 529 -6.81 -17.62 13.11
CA SER A 529 -5.87 -16.51 12.97
C SER A 529 -5.46 -15.86 14.28
N VAL A 530 -4.18 -15.49 14.36
CA VAL A 530 -3.54 -14.72 15.43
C VAL A 530 -3.00 -13.42 14.84
N THR A 531 -3.23 -12.29 15.53
CA THR A 531 -2.64 -10.99 15.14
C THR A 531 -1.90 -10.35 16.31
N PHE A 532 -0.82 -9.64 16.01
CA PHE A 532 0.01 -8.95 17.00
C PHE A 532 -0.12 -7.43 16.93
N GLY A 533 -0.03 -6.78 18.09
CA GLY A 533 0.08 -5.32 18.19
C GLY A 533 -1.27 -4.60 18.21
N GLY A 534 -1.36 -3.52 17.44
CA GLY A 534 -2.48 -2.59 17.34
C GLY A 534 -2.39 -1.42 18.33
N ARG A 535 -3.38 -0.52 18.28
CA ARG A 535 -3.48 0.63 19.20
C ARG A 535 -3.54 0.17 20.67
N PRO A 536 -3.11 0.99 21.64
CA PRO A 536 -2.97 0.59 23.04
C PRO A 536 -4.33 0.47 23.75
N ASN A 537 -5.05 -0.60 23.45
CA ASN A 537 -6.35 -0.98 24.01
C ASN A 537 -6.50 -2.50 23.94
N LYS A 538 -7.46 -3.06 24.69
CA LYS A 538 -7.74 -4.51 24.73
C LYS A 538 -8.77 -4.99 23.71
N ASN A 539 -9.09 -4.20 22.69
CA ASN A 539 -10.13 -4.56 21.73
C ASN A 539 -9.62 -5.64 20.75
N GLY A 540 -10.53 -6.20 19.94
CA GLY A 540 -10.13 -7.02 18.80
C GLY A 540 -9.30 -6.23 17.78
N MET A 541 -8.53 -6.94 16.97
CA MET A 541 -7.78 -6.40 15.83
C MET A 541 -8.01 -7.30 14.61
N GLN A 542 -8.04 -6.73 13.41
CA GLN A 542 -8.09 -7.51 12.18
C GLN A 542 -6.70 -8.05 11.84
N GLY A 543 -6.63 -9.27 11.31
CA GLY A 543 -5.41 -9.77 10.69
C GLY A 543 -5.16 -9.16 9.30
N VAL A 544 -6.23 -8.83 8.58
CA VAL A 544 -6.22 -8.29 7.22
C VAL A 544 -6.66 -6.82 7.25
N GLY A 545 -5.71 -5.93 7.52
CA GLY A 545 -5.93 -4.49 7.62
C GLY A 545 -5.34 -3.67 6.48
N GLY A 546 -4.54 -4.28 5.60
CA GLY A 546 -4.11 -3.70 4.33
C GLY A 546 -5.26 -3.54 3.33
N ILE A 547 -4.96 -3.01 2.14
CA ILE A 547 -5.93 -2.84 1.05
C ILE A 547 -6.51 -4.20 0.62
N LYS A 548 -7.83 -4.34 0.63
CA LYS A 548 -8.58 -5.55 0.19
C LYS A 548 -9.10 -5.39 -1.25
N GLY A 549 -8.29 -4.78 -2.11
CA GLY A 549 -8.55 -4.67 -3.54
C GLY A 549 -8.05 -5.90 -4.27
N ALA A 550 -8.84 -6.45 -5.20
CA ALA A 550 -8.48 -7.65 -5.97
C ALA A 550 -7.53 -7.34 -7.14
N GLN A 551 -7.46 -6.08 -7.61
CA GLN A 551 -6.54 -5.68 -8.68
C GLN A 551 -6.17 -4.20 -8.56
N VAL A 552 -4.87 -3.93 -8.69
CA VAL A 552 -4.31 -2.59 -8.92
C VAL A 552 -3.92 -2.45 -10.39
N LEU A 553 -4.14 -1.28 -10.99
CA LEU A 553 -3.52 -0.92 -12.26
C LEU A 553 -2.77 0.40 -12.11
N GLY A 554 -1.55 0.44 -12.67
CA GLY A 554 -0.85 1.70 -12.85
C GLY A 554 -1.55 2.55 -13.90
N MET A 555 -1.52 3.88 -13.75
CA MET A 555 -2.08 4.79 -14.78
C MET A 555 -1.41 4.58 -16.15
N ILE A 556 -0.14 4.17 -16.18
CA ILE A 556 0.56 3.78 -17.40
C ILE A 556 -0.05 2.54 -18.07
N ASN A 557 -0.51 1.55 -17.29
CA ASN A 557 -1.17 0.36 -17.82
C ASN A 557 -2.56 0.69 -18.35
N ILE A 558 -3.32 1.51 -17.64
CA ILE A 558 -4.63 2.02 -18.13
C ILE A 558 -4.43 2.73 -19.47
N ASN A 559 -3.44 3.63 -19.58
CA ASN A 559 -3.14 4.31 -20.85
C ASN A 559 -2.73 3.36 -21.97
N ALA A 560 -1.99 2.29 -21.65
CA ALA A 560 -1.61 1.26 -22.62
C ALA A 560 -2.84 0.48 -23.13
N TYR A 561 -3.78 0.13 -22.24
CA TYR A 561 -5.04 -0.51 -22.65
C TYR A 561 -5.89 0.40 -23.52
N ILE A 562 -6.04 1.68 -23.15
CA ILE A 562 -6.75 2.70 -23.96
C ILE A 562 -6.12 2.82 -25.35
N LYS A 563 -4.79 2.97 -25.43
CA LYS A 563 -4.08 3.07 -26.72
C LYS A 563 -4.18 1.81 -27.55
N ASN A 564 -4.25 0.63 -26.93
CA ASN A 564 -4.47 -0.61 -27.65
C ASN A 564 -5.91 -0.69 -28.17
N ALA A 565 -6.92 -0.38 -27.35
CA ALA A 565 -8.31 -0.35 -27.77
C ALA A 565 -8.54 0.63 -28.93
N ALA A 566 -7.96 1.84 -28.85
CA ALA A 566 -8.04 2.86 -29.91
C ALA A 566 -7.48 2.40 -31.26
N LYS A 567 -6.51 1.48 -31.28
CA LYS A 567 -5.97 0.90 -32.54
C LYS A 567 -6.87 -0.18 -33.14
N ASN A 568 -7.80 -0.72 -32.35
CA ASN A 568 -8.64 -1.85 -32.72
C ASN A 568 -10.13 -1.48 -32.78
N THR A 569 -10.46 -0.20 -32.87
CA THR A 569 -11.83 0.28 -33.09
C THR A 569 -11.87 1.41 -34.10
N ASN A 570 -13.00 1.52 -34.81
CA ASN A 570 -13.33 2.66 -35.66
C ASN A 570 -14.54 3.44 -35.13
N ASP A 571 -15.03 3.10 -33.93
CA ASP A 571 -16.16 3.77 -33.31
C ASP A 571 -15.79 5.20 -32.89
N PRO A 572 -16.43 6.25 -33.45
CA PRO A 572 -16.07 7.63 -33.16
C PRO A 572 -16.26 8.02 -31.68
N ASP A 573 -17.27 7.47 -31.00
CA ASP A 573 -17.56 7.78 -29.60
C ASP A 573 -16.48 7.17 -28.70
N SER A 574 -16.13 5.90 -28.89
CA SER A 574 -15.00 5.26 -28.20
C SER A 574 -13.68 6.02 -28.42
N LEU A 575 -13.39 6.44 -29.66
CA LEU A 575 -12.16 7.19 -29.96
C LEU A 575 -12.12 8.56 -29.27
N LYS A 576 -13.28 9.22 -29.13
CA LYS A 576 -13.40 10.47 -28.40
C LYS A 576 -13.18 10.27 -26.90
N GLU A 577 -13.75 9.22 -26.31
CA GLU A 577 -13.50 8.87 -24.90
C GLU A 577 -12.02 8.56 -24.66
N PHE A 578 -11.41 7.73 -25.51
CA PHE A 578 -9.99 7.38 -25.42
C PHE A 578 -9.05 8.59 -25.53
N ALA A 579 -9.43 9.64 -26.25
CA ALA A 579 -8.64 10.87 -26.41
C ALA A 579 -8.47 11.66 -25.10
N ARG A 580 -9.31 11.42 -24.07
CA ARG A 580 -9.17 12.05 -22.74
C ARG A 580 -7.89 11.58 -22.02
N TYR A 581 -7.38 10.39 -22.33
CA TYR A 581 -6.27 9.77 -21.63
C TYR A 581 -4.92 10.10 -22.26
N ASN A 582 -4.12 10.92 -21.58
CA ASN A 582 -2.75 11.25 -22.00
C ASN A 582 -1.70 10.79 -20.98
N SER A 583 -0.42 10.91 -21.32
CA SER A 583 0.68 10.42 -20.48
C SER A 583 1.09 11.32 -19.32
N LEU A 584 0.55 12.54 -19.24
CA LEU A 584 1.00 13.55 -18.28
C LEU A 584 0.93 13.09 -16.82
N PRO A 585 -0.14 12.41 -16.35
CA PRO A 585 -0.24 12.01 -14.94
C PRO A 585 0.91 11.13 -14.49
N PHE A 586 1.19 10.04 -15.20
CA PHE A 586 2.30 9.17 -14.81
C PHE A 586 3.66 9.75 -15.16
N GLN A 587 3.75 10.70 -16.10
CA GLN A 587 5.01 11.40 -16.39
C GLN A 587 5.40 12.46 -15.34
N ARG A 588 4.42 12.98 -14.59
CA ARG A 588 4.62 13.92 -13.46
C ARG A 588 4.64 13.19 -12.11
N ALA A 589 4.82 11.88 -12.11
CA ALA A 589 4.92 11.04 -10.92
C ALA A 589 6.17 10.14 -10.97
N THR A 590 6.52 9.54 -9.83
CA THR A 590 7.42 8.38 -9.77
C THR A 590 6.65 7.07 -9.72
N LYS A 591 5.46 7.07 -9.10
CA LYS A 591 4.49 5.97 -9.12
C LYS A 591 3.07 6.55 -9.13
N ALA A 592 2.17 5.92 -9.88
CA ALA A 592 0.75 6.28 -9.92
C ALA A 592 -0.11 5.05 -10.23
N GLY A 593 -1.07 4.73 -9.36
CA GLY A 593 -1.91 3.54 -9.46
C GLY A 593 -3.24 3.70 -8.72
N LEU A 594 -4.19 2.84 -9.08
CA LEU A 594 -5.56 2.86 -8.58
C LEU A 594 -6.02 1.45 -8.20
N ASN A 595 -6.89 1.36 -7.20
CA ASN A 595 -7.66 0.15 -6.96
C ASN A 595 -8.75 0.09 -8.03
N VAL A 596 -8.64 -0.84 -8.98
CA VAL A 596 -9.57 -0.89 -10.13
C VAL A 596 -10.59 -2.00 -10.02
N ARG A 597 -10.36 -2.97 -9.12
CA ARG A 597 -11.23 -4.13 -8.94
C ARG A 597 -11.40 -4.40 -7.45
N ASP A 598 -12.63 -4.21 -6.97
CA ASP A 598 -12.98 -4.53 -5.60
C ASP A 598 -13.07 -6.04 -5.40
N GLN A 599 -12.62 -6.51 -4.25
CA GLN A 599 -12.97 -7.84 -3.75
C GLN A 599 -14.33 -7.78 -3.06
N ILE A 600 -15.14 -8.83 -3.25
CA ILE A 600 -16.45 -8.98 -2.62
C ILE A 600 -16.42 -10.28 -1.82
N LEU A 601 -16.64 -10.20 -0.49
CA LEU A 601 -16.71 -11.40 0.33
C LEU A 601 -17.95 -12.21 -0.02
N ARG A 602 -17.91 -13.54 0.17
CA ARG A 602 -19.09 -14.41 -0.02
C ARG A 602 -20.34 -13.92 0.75
N GLY A 603 -20.15 -13.38 1.95
CA GLY A 603 -21.23 -12.84 2.78
C GLY A 603 -21.82 -11.52 2.27
N ASN A 604 -21.13 -10.88 1.32
CA ASN A 604 -21.45 -9.56 0.77
C ASN A 604 -21.74 -9.61 -0.74
N VAL A 605 -21.93 -10.80 -1.32
CA VAL A 605 -22.36 -10.93 -2.71
C VAL A 605 -23.74 -10.29 -2.92
N ALA A 606 -24.62 -10.36 -1.90
CA ALA A 606 -25.99 -9.85 -1.99
C ALA A 606 -26.13 -8.33 -1.81
N ASP A 607 -25.29 -7.70 -0.98
CA ASP A 607 -25.32 -6.25 -0.76
C ASP A 607 -24.27 -5.51 -1.61
N GLY A 608 -23.29 -6.24 -2.14
CA GLY A 608 -22.17 -5.70 -2.90
C GLY A 608 -21.25 -4.81 -2.07
N LEU A 609 -21.17 -4.99 -0.75
CA LEU A 609 -20.22 -4.26 0.08
C LEU A 609 -18.79 -4.74 -0.24
N PRO A 610 -17.88 -3.85 -0.68
CA PRO A 610 -16.49 -4.24 -0.90
C PRO A 610 -15.84 -4.73 0.38
N ALA A 611 -14.99 -5.76 0.28
CA ALA A 611 -14.26 -6.33 1.41
C ALA A 611 -13.47 -5.27 2.19
N GLN A 612 -13.03 -4.21 1.51
CA GLN A 612 -12.43 -3.00 2.06
C GLN A 612 -13.25 -2.41 3.26
N TYR A 613 -14.58 -2.47 3.21
CA TYR A 613 -15.41 -1.88 4.26
C TYR A 613 -15.91 -2.91 5.28
N VAL A 614 -15.41 -4.14 5.22
CA VAL A 614 -15.77 -5.23 6.14
C VAL A 614 -14.68 -5.43 7.18
N TYR A 615 -15.06 -5.23 8.45
CA TYR A 615 -14.18 -5.51 9.58
C TYR A 615 -14.16 -7.01 9.92
N GLU A 616 -12.99 -7.62 9.78
CA GLU A 616 -12.71 -9.04 9.95
C GLU A 616 -11.71 -9.28 11.06
N LYS A 617 -12.23 -9.39 12.27
CA LYS A 617 -11.45 -9.65 13.47
C LYS A 617 -10.61 -10.94 13.34
N ALA A 618 -9.39 -10.93 13.87
CA ALA A 618 -8.63 -12.15 14.12
C ALA A 618 -9.25 -12.94 15.28
N ASP A 619 -9.06 -14.26 15.29
CA ASP A 619 -9.58 -15.12 16.37
C ASP A 619 -8.87 -14.85 17.71
N CYS A 620 -7.61 -14.41 17.64
CA CYS A 620 -6.76 -14.11 18.78
C CYS A 620 -5.93 -12.85 18.54
N ARG A 621 -5.93 -11.93 19.50
CA ARG A 621 -5.01 -10.79 19.54
C ARG A 621 -3.97 -10.97 20.64
N LEU A 622 -2.70 -10.71 20.31
CA LEU A 622 -1.56 -10.65 21.23
C LEU A 622 -0.84 -9.31 21.12
N TYR A 623 -0.02 -8.97 22.10
CA TYR A 623 0.89 -7.84 22.03
C TYR A 623 2.32 -8.29 21.78
N TYR A 624 3.10 -7.48 21.07
CA TYR A 624 4.54 -7.68 21.01
C TYR A 624 5.16 -7.51 22.39
N THR A 625 6.14 -8.36 22.71
CA THR A 625 6.99 -8.22 23.89
C THR A 625 8.39 -7.80 23.45
N GLN A 626 9.24 -7.44 24.42
CA GLN A 626 10.63 -7.07 24.14
C GLN A 626 11.39 -8.18 23.41
N GLU A 627 11.22 -9.44 23.81
CA GLU A 627 11.95 -10.59 23.27
C GLU A 627 11.64 -10.81 21.78
N MET A 628 10.37 -10.59 21.40
CA MET A 628 9.89 -10.70 20.02
C MET A 628 10.55 -9.71 19.05
N LEU A 629 11.08 -8.58 19.56
CA LEU A 629 11.78 -7.60 18.72
C LEU A 629 13.09 -8.17 18.16
N THR A 630 13.77 -9.02 18.93
CA THR A 630 15.07 -9.59 18.57
C THR A 630 14.95 -11.01 18.02
N ASP A 631 13.99 -11.81 18.47
CA ASP A 631 13.80 -13.21 18.09
C ASP A 631 12.38 -13.47 17.57
N ILE A 632 12.28 -13.75 16.26
CA ILE A 632 10.98 -14.06 15.62
C ILE A 632 10.37 -15.36 16.14
N THR A 633 11.18 -16.31 16.61
CA THR A 633 10.68 -17.61 17.07
C THR A 633 9.80 -17.46 18.31
N VAL A 634 9.98 -16.40 19.10
CA VAL A 634 9.12 -16.09 20.25
C VAL A 634 7.72 -15.67 19.79
N THR A 635 7.62 -14.92 18.70
CA THR A 635 6.34 -14.58 18.06
C THR A 635 5.65 -15.83 17.53
N TRP A 636 6.39 -16.70 16.83
CA TRP A 636 5.86 -17.97 16.32
C TRP A 636 5.40 -18.92 17.43
N LYS A 637 6.16 -19.02 18.51
CA LYS A 637 5.78 -19.80 19.71
C LYS A 637 4.50 -19.27 20.32
N ALA A 638 4.39 -17.96 20.53
CA ALA A 638 3.18 -17.38 21.10
C ALA A 638 1.93 -17.58 20.20
N ALA A 639 2.11 -17.55 18.88
CA ALA A 639 1.05 -17.89 17.93
C ALA A 639 0.65 -19.37 18.01
N ALA A 640 1.64 -20.28 18.02
CA ALA A 640 1.42 -21.72 18.15
C ALA A 640 0.77 -22.08 19.51
N ASP A 641 1.21 -21.45 20.59
CA ASP A 641 0.66 -21.62 21.93
C ASP A 641 -0.82 -21.27 21.99
N SER A 642 -1.19 -20.15 21.37
CA SER A 642 -2.58 -19.69 21.32
C SER A 642 -3.44 -20.59 20.43
N ALA A 643 -2.87 -21.10 19.34
CA ALA A 643 -3.60 -21.90 18.36
C ALA A 643 -3.77 -23.37 18.76
N PHE A 644 -2.75 -23.96 19.39
CA PHE A 644 -2.63 -25.40 19.55
C PHE A 644 -2.49 -25.85 21.01
N PHE A 645 -2.08 -24.96 21.91
CA PHE A 645 -1.75 -25.30 23.30
C PHE A 645 -2.56 -24.50 24.33
N ASN A 646 -3.71 -23.94 23.93
CA ASN A 646 -4.68 -23.25 24.78
C ASN A 646 -4.14 -22.04 25.55
N ALA A 647 -3.08 -21.39 25.07
CA ALA A 647 -2.63 -20.14 25.66
C ALA A 647 -3.66 -19.02 25.47
N LYS A 648 -3.67 -18.08 26.41
CA LYS A 648 -4.65 -16.99 26.42
C LYS A 648 -4.23 -15.87 25.47
N CYS A 649 -5.22 -15.33 24.80
CA CYS A 649 -5.09 -14.09 24.04
C CYS A 649 -5.39 -12.88 24.94
N VAL A 650 -4.88 -11.71 24.56
CA VAL A 650 -5.32 -10.44 25.15
C VAL A 650 -6.81 -10.25 24.91
N GLU A 651 -7.24 -10.61 23.70
CA GLU A 651 -8.62 -10.59 23.27
C GLU A 651 -8.86 -11.80 22.34
N GLY A 652 -10.02 -12.43 22.48
CA GLY A 652 -10.40 -13.61 21.70
C GLY A 652 -9.89 -14.91 22.31
N GLY A 653 -9.64 -15.89 21.46
CA GLY A 653 -9.23 -17.23 21.84
C GLY A 653 -9.55 -18.23 20.73
N ILE A 654 -8.64 -19.17 20.49
CA ILE A 654 -8.84 -20.22 19.49
C ILE A 654 -9.36 -21.46 20.20
N THR A 655 -10.56 -21.90 19.82
CA THR A 655 -11.11 -23.20 20.20
C THR A 655 -11.46 -23.94 18.91
N HIS A 656 -10.94 -25.16 18.78
CA HIS A 656 -11.24 -26.03 17.64
C HIS A 656 -12.51 -26.81 17.97
N ALA A 657 -13.65 -26.36 17.46
CA ALA A 657 -14.83 -27.21 17.39
C ALA A 657 -14.67 -28.17 16.19
N LYS A 658 -14.96 -29.46 16.37
CA LYS A 658 -15.11 -30.39 15.24
C LYS A 658 -16.23 -29.86 14.36
N ARG A 659 -15.91 -29.30 13.19
CA ARG A 659 -16.90 -28.78 12.26
C ARG A 659 -17.32 -29.90 11.29
N GLU A 660 -18.58 -30.29 11.34
CA GLU A 660 -19.25 -30.90 10.19
C GLU A 660 -19.51 -29.77 9.17
N THR A 661 -18.95 -29.91 7.98
CA THR A 661 -19.08 -28.92 6.91
C THR A 661 -20.47 -29.02 6.27
N THR A 662 -21.29 -27.99 6.38
CA THR A 662 -22.51 -27.83 5.55
C THR A 662 -22.44 -26.49 4.81
N ALA A 663 -21.87 -26.50 3.60
CA ALA A 663 -21.65 -25.32 2.77
C ALA A 663 -22.89 -24.90 1.96
N ASP A 664 -23.95 -25.72 1.91
CA ASP A 664 -24.95 -25.62 0.84
C ASP A 664 -26.18 -24.74 1.15
N GLU A 665 -26.45 -24.37 2.40
CA GLU A 665 -27.71 -23.67 2.74
C GLU A 665 -27.73 -22.16 2.47
N TYR A 666 -26.57 -21.52 2.27
CA TYR A 666 -26.49 -20.04 2.22
C TYR A 666 -26.66 -19.44 0.82
N ILE A 667 -26.36 -20.17 -0.24
CA ILE A 667 -26.40 -19.66 -1.63
C ILE A 667 -27.85 -19.45 -2.12
N SER A 668 -28.82 -20.25 -1.65
CA SER A 668 -30.19 -20.21 -2.18
C SER A 668 -30.99 -18.97 -1.77
N ARG A 669 -30.63 -18.28 -0.67
CA ARG A 669 -31.31 -17.05 -0.23
C ARG A 669 -30.80 -15.78 -0.95
N ALA A 670 -29.59 -15.80 -1.51
CA ALA A 670 -28.99 -14.65 -2.18
C ALA A 670 -29.59 -14.38 -3.57
N GLU A 671 -30.11 -15.41 -4.25
CA GLU A 671 -30.62 -15.31 -5.63
C GLU A 671 -31.89 -14.45 -5.75
N THR A 672 -32.66 -14.29 -4.67
CA THR A 672 -33.94 -13.56 -4.72
C THR A 672 -33.77 -12.03 -4.66
N ALA A 673 -32.58 -11.50 -4.31
CA ALA A 673 -32.41 -10.08 -4.00
C ALA A 673 -31.71 -9.22 -5.09
N LEU A 674 -31.01 -9.80 -6.07
CA LEU A 674 -30.22 -9.01 -7.06
C LEU A 674 -30.61 -9.20 -8.53
N LEU A 675 -31.69 -9.91 -8.85
CA LEU A 675 -32.21 -9.93 -10.22
C LEU A 675 -33.10 -8.70 -10.50
N ARG A 676 -32.53 -7.50 -10.49
CA ARG A 676 -33.07 -6.39 -11.30
C ARG A 676 -32.21 -6.24 -12.54
N ARG A 677 -32.66 -6.87 -13.63
CA ARG A 677 -32.15 -6.58 -14.99
C ARG A 677 -32.41 -5.11 -15.30
N GLY A 678 -31.34 -4.30 -15.31
CA GLY A 678 -31.32 -3.03 -16.03
C GLY A 678 -31.18 -3.33 -17.53
N THR A 679 -32.17 -2.92 -18.30
CA THR A 679 -32.31 -3.14 -19.73
C THR A 679 -31.48 -2.16 -20.56
N ASN A 680 -30.95 -2.68 -21.69
CA ASN A 680 -30.45 -2.00 -22.89
C ASN A 680 -29.33 -0.96 -22.68
N LYS A 681 -28.14 -1.27 -23.22
CA LYS A 681 -27.10 -0.28 -23.59
C LYS A 681 -27.81 1.00 -24.08
N LEU A 682 -27.53 2.13 -23.42
CA LEU A 682 -28.02 3.49 -23.70
C LEU A 682 -29.27 4.02 -22.96
N ALA A 683 -29.94 3.28 -22.07
CA ALA A 683 -31.11 3.82 -21.34
C ALA A 683 -30.89 4.18 -19.85
N GLY A 684 -29.71 3.88 -19.29
CA GLY A 684 -29.34 4.39 -17.97
C GLY A 684 -28.96 5.86 -18.06
N HIS A 685 -29.59 6.75 -17.28
CA HIS A 685 -28.94 8.01 -16.93
C HIS A 685 -27.72 7.67 -16.07
N TYR A 686 -26.58 7.45 -16.73
CA TYR A 686 -25.29 7.60 -16.09
C TYR A 686 -25.22 9.06 -15.63
N PRO A 687 -24.77 9.36 -14.41
CA PRO A 687 -24.32 10.71 -14.16
C PRO A 687 -23.20 10.94 -15.17
N LYS A 688 -23.49 11.70 -16.24
CA LYS A 688 -22.44 12.54 -16.80
C LYS A 688 -21.95 13.31 -15.59
N GLU A 689 -20.71 13.12 -15.20
CA GLU A 689 -20.05 14.23 -14.51
C GLU A 689 -20.21 15.38 -15.48
N GLU A 690 -21.09 16.34 -15.14
CA GLU A 690 -21.41 17.48 -15.99
C GLU A 690 -20.14 18.34 -16.08
N HIS A 691 -19.23 17.93 -16.93
CA HIS A 691 -18.21 18.79 -17.47
C HIS A 691 -18.91 19.70 -18.46
N SER A 692 -18.75 21.02 -18.30
CA SER A 692 -19.30 21.96 -19.28
C SER A 692 -18.76 21.60 -20.67
N ALA A 693 -19.57 21.83 -21.71
CA ALA A 693 -19.12 21.63 -23.09
C ALA A 693 -17.83 22.42 -23.38
N GLU A 694 -17.67 23.58 -22.73
CA GLU A 694 -16.45 24.40 -22.75
C GLU A 694 -15.25 23.67 -22.13
N TRP A 695 -15.40 22.95 -21.02
CA TRP A 695 -14.31 22.16 -20.44
C TRP A 695 -13.88 21.04 -21.38
N LEU A 696 -14.83 20.34 -22.02
CA LEU A 696 -14.53 19.25 -22.95
C LEU A 696 -13.81 19.76 -24.22
N ASP A 697 -14.28 20.87 -24.80
CA ASP A 697 -13.63 21.51 -25.95
C ASP A 697 -12.24 22.06 -25.61
N GLU A 698 -12.06 22.61 -24.41
CA GLU A 698 -10.76 23.11 -23.93
C GLU A 698 -9.75 21.98 -23.70
N GLN A 699 -10.19 20.77 -23.31
CA GLN A 699 -9.30 19.61 -23.20
C GLN A 699 -8.97 19.00 -24.57
N LEU A 700 -9.92 18.94 -25.51
CA LEU A 700 -9.69 18.41 -26.86
C LEU A 700 -8.71 19.28 -27.67
N GLN A 701 -8.71 20.60 -27.48
CA GLN A 701 -7.76 21.51 -28.13
C GLN A 701 -6.32 21.42 -27.59
N LYS A 702 -6.10 20.81 -26.41
CA LYS A 702 -4.77 20.68 -25.77
C LYS A 702 -4.03 19.39 -26.15
N VAL A 703 -4.61 18.54 -27.00
CA VAL A 703 -4.08 17.23 -27.41
C VAL A 703 -3.65 17.18 -28.90
N GLN A 704 -3.80 18.28 -29.64
CA GLN A 704 -3.01 18.56 -30.85
C GLN A 704 -1.80 19.42 -30.50
#